data_AF-A0A1H7SL78-F1
#
_entry.id   AF-A0A1H7SL78-F1
#
_cell.length_a   1.000
_cell.length_b   1.000
_cell.length_c   1.000
_cell.angle_alpha   90.00
_cell.angle_beta   90.00
_cell.angle_gamma   90.00
#
_symmetry.space_group_name_H-M   'P 1'
#
loop_
_entity.id
_entity.type
_entity.pdbx_description
1 polymer ?
#
loop_
_entity_poly.entity_id
_entity_poly.type
_entity_poly.pdbx_seq_one_letter_code
_entity_poly.pdbx_strand_id
1 'polypeptide(L)'
;MFKKMLVLLLAVCVMVPSVAGAAYGEPGKASAKIAMLLPDGTPLMEDGTVWITYSRLPINRIPIPMGGDLKFIAGSSGYGFGVNNAGGLVMWGEAGYQAVAGANHVKQVGQGYWLTSDGFVHRMVDSKPQTVKGFEGISIFDENNGIIGGVTQSGTVLYHNRAYTPEPVVLGQAADVGAIRKIKVAGDYAAILYNDGRLVLFSTLRINGSTTYLSQNLISDGADISFGKEQKLIFVKKDGTMWNARLDVFTQTFEMTPMKGISGVKEIVGIEGSKSFFARLSDGTWTEYDNGQLYDVTVPSITGVTLNVANSKPKVGSSITPTVEFQYSSGEKHKIPANMIALSVDKPHLIKAGDKGTYKITGVGEVTLTVEAAGKKQSVKIVSGLGKPLENAKQEKGITYLPLKPVFQAVGGSVQYQAASKTFDITVGETKLSVKAGSKQAKINGKTVNMKGTPIQNKGETLVSADLLTAALGAKLKWDASKQQMTVTLGAAQFVVKGEPKKATSSGNTGSAGKSKMSSVPATGSMAGWRLLKGHEYEKSLRIYYQYKNGILSTKTEDIRKVDLNKKVTWTDDYGRKHINTVREIYSLFTLSNEYTSEWLHKKFGKLYEDWLLSSLVDAARIVEQYLQETGQMPSYAPNVTLTPDAVFEYE
;
A
#
# COMPACT_ATOMS: atom_id res chain seq x y z
N MET A 1 39.89 36.21 -1.76
CA MET A 1 39.54 34.94 -2.44
C MET A 1 38.55 34.18 -1.58
N PHE A 2 37.25 34.28 -1.86
CA PHE A 2 36.20 33.52 -1.18
C PHE A 2 35.46 32.71 -2.24
N LYS A 3 35.71 31.39 -2.32
CA LYS A 3 34.91 30.48 -3.16
C LYS A 3 33.75 29.96 -2.33
N LYS A 4 32.55 30.43 -2.70
CA LYS A 4 31.26 30.08 -2.11
C LYS A 4 30.91 28.61 -2.34
N MET A 5 30.33 28.02 -1.29
CA MET A 5 29.60 26.75 -1.25
C MET A 5 28.71 26.56 -2.49
N LEU A 6 28.89 25.43 -3.17
CA LEU A 6 27.86 24.84 -4.02
C LEU A 6 27.12 23.80 -3.15
N VAL A 7 26.01 24.20 -2.53
CA VAL A 7 25.06 23.24 -1.94
C VAL A 7 24.31 22.63 -3.11
N LEU A 8 24.79 21.48 -3.58
CA LEU A 8 24.06 20.63 -4.50
C LEU A 8 23.02 19.88 -3.66
N LEU A 9 21.79 20.40 -3.62
CA LEU A 9 20.63 19.67 -3.12
C LEU A 9 20.37 18.51 -4.11
N LEU A 10 21.09 17.40 -3.95
CA LEU A 10 20.67 16.12 -4.52
C LEU A 10 19.43 15.71 -3.74
N ALA A 11 18.26 16.12 -4.24
CA ALA A 11 17.06 15.36 -4.01
C ALA A 11 17.27 14.00 -4.69
N VAL A 12 17.92 13.07 -3.96
CA VAL A 12 17.83 11.65 -4.23
C VAL A 12 16.38 11.27 -3.95
N CYS A 13 15.50 11.57 -4.91
CA CYS A 13 14.37 10.70 -5.12
C CYS A 13 15.00 9.35 -5.44
N VAL A 14 15.09 8.48 -4.43
CA VAL A 14 15.14 7.04 -4.65
C VAL A 14 13.84 6.71 -5.36
N MET A 15 13.80 6.95 -6.67
CA MET A 15 12.93 6.20 -7.55
C MET A 15 13.49 4.79 -7.46
N VAL A 16 12.89 3.96 -6.59
CA VAL A 16 12.80 2.56 -6.94
C VAL A 16 11.87 2.57 -8.14
N PRO A 17 12.33 2.28 -9.38
CA PRO A 17 11.40 1.87 -10.39
C PRO A 17 10.89 0.52 -9.90
N SER A 18 9.82 0.51 -9.10
CA SER A 18 9.06 -0.72 -8.88
C SER A 18 8.36 -1.00 -10.20
N VAL A 19 9.11 -1.56 -11.15
CA VAL A 19 8.51 -2.38 -12.18
C VAL A 19 7.77 -3.46 -11.38
N ALA A 20 6.44 -3.53 -11.48
CA ALA A 20 5.61 -4.45 -10.69
C ALA A 20 6.17 -5.88 -10.58
N GLY A 21 6.86 -6.36 -11.64
CA GLY A 21 7.59 -7.63 -11.61
C GLY A 21 8.60 -7.72 -10.47
N ALA A 22 9.46 -6.71 -10.24
CA ALA A 22 10.45 -6.74 -9.16
C ALA A 22 9.83 -6.72 -7.74
N ALA A 23 8.54 -6.45 -7.61
CA ALA A 23 7.83 -6.55 -6.34
C ALA A 23 7.24 -7.94 -6.10
N TYR A 24 6.88 -8.70 -7.15
CA TYR A 24 6.23 -10.02 -7.07
C TYR A 24 7.08 -11.15 -7.69
N GLY A 25 8.38 -10.95 -7.85
CA GLY A 25 9.32 -11.84 -8.52
C GLY A 25 9.63 -11.44 -9.96
N GLU A 26 10.91 -11.49 -10.35
CA GLU A 26 11.34 -11.10 -11.69
C GLU A 26 10.74 -11.99 -12.81
N PRO A 27 10.14 -11.39 -13.85
CA PRO A 27 9.58 -12.15 -14.96
C PRO A 27 10.62 -13.04 -15.65
N GLY A 28 10.28 -14.32 -15.86
CA GLY A 28 11.16 -15.29 -16.52
C GLY A 28 12.27 -15.89 -15.64
N LYS A 29 12.40 -15.44 -14.39
CA LYS A 29 13.27 -16.10 -13.38
C LYS A 29 12.52 -17.01 -12.42
N ALA A 30 11.19 -17.06 -12.51
CA ALA A 30 10.31 -17.84 -11.63
C ALA A 30 10.85 -19.27 -11.40
N SER A 31 11.26 -19.56 -10.17
CA SER A 31 11.73 -20.88 -9.74
C SER A 31 10.67 -21.56 -8.89
N ALA A 32 10.48 -22.87 -9.12
CA ALA A 32 9.66 -23.71 -8.24
C ALA A 32 10.46 -24.29 -7.05
N LYS A 33 11.78 -24.03 -6.99
CA LYS A 33 12.67 -24.59 -5.97
C LYS A 33 12.83 -23.63 -4.78
N ILE A 34 12.69 -24.17 -3.59
CA ILE A 34 12.84 -23.44 -2.33
C ILE A 34 14.34 -23.38 -1.96
N ALA A 35 14.88 -22.17 -1.86
CA ALA A 35 16.23 -21.91 -1.38
C ALA A 35 16.32 -21.97 0.15
N MET A 36 15.31 -21.44 0.84
CA MET A 36 15.26 -21.36 2.30
C MET A 36 13.81 -21.40 2.80
N LEU A 37 13.58 -21.97 3.97
CA LEU A 37 12.29 -21.92 4.69
C LEU A 37 12.43 -21.15 6.01
N LEU A 38 11.41 -20.36 6.34
CA LEU A 38 11.22 -19.85 7.69
C LEU A 38 10.55 -20.90 8.60
N PRO A 39 10.65 -20.74 9.93
CA PRO A 39 10.03 -21.66 10.91
C PRO A 39 8.52 -21.83 10.77
N ASP A 40 7.81 -20.94 10.08
CA ASP A 40 6.36 -21.05 9.84
C ASP A 40 6.00 -21.60 8.46
N GLY A 41 6.99 -22.09 7.71
CA GLY A 41 6.82 -22.67 6.39
C GLY A 41 6.88 -21.66 5.24
N THR A 42 7.17 -20.38 5.51
CA THR A 42 7.33 -19.36 4.45
C THR A 42 8.56 -19.64 3.58
N PRO A 43 8.40 -19.86 2.26
CA PRO A 43 9.53 -20.15 1.39
C PRO A 43 10.13 -18.88 0.78
N LEU A 44 11.47 -18.83 0.79
CA LEU A 44 12.28 -18.08 -0.17
C LEU A 44 12.64 -19.01 -1.32
N MET A 45 12.31 -18.61 -2.53
CA MET A 45 12.59 -19.33 -3.76
C MET A 45 14.02 -19.05 -4.24
N GLU A 46 14.59 -19.94 -5.05
CA GLU A 46 15.94 -19.75 -5.65
C GLU A 46 16.04 -18.54 -6.58
N ASP A 47 14.91 -17.99 -7.02
CA ASP A 47 14.83 -16.76 -7.81
C ASP A 47 14.83 -15.48 -6.97
N GLY A 48 14.89 -15.59 -5.64
CA GLY A 48 14.88 -14.47 -4.71
C GLY A 48 13.50 -13.92 -4.36
N THR A 49 12.44 -14.65 -4.68
CA THR A 49 11.05 -14.33 -4.29
C THR A 49 10.68 -15.01 -2.97
N VAL A 50 10.09 -14.28 -2.03
CA VAL A 50 9.53 -14.83 -0.76
C VAL A 50 8.01 -14.91 -0.83
N TRP A 51 7.39 -16.00 -0.38
CA TRP A 51 5.92 -16.14 -0.35
C TRP A 51 5.35 -15.82 1.03
N ILE A 52 5.17 -14.53 1.31
CA ILE A 52 4.61 -14.07 2.58
C ILE A 52 3.11 -14.32 2.65
N THR A 53 2.58 -14.52 3.84
CA THR A 53 1.15 -14.78 4.02
C THR A 53 0.49 -13.61 4.70
N TYR A 54 -0.46 -12.98 4.00
CA TYR A 54 -1.28 -11.93 4.58
C TYR A 54 -2.51 -12.50 5.27
N SER A 55 -2.78 -12.04 6.49
CA SER A 55 -3.97 -12.39 7.27
C SER A 55 -4.49 -11.16 8.00
N ARG A 56 -5.79 -10.83 7.82
CA ARG A 56 -6.51 -9.84 8.66
C ARG A 56 -7.35 -10.51 9.75
N LEU A 57 -7.56 -11.82 9.65
CA LEU A 57 -8.38 -12.65 10.53
C LEU A 57 -7.78 -14.08 10.52
N PRO A 58 -7.90 -14.85 11.61
CA PRO A 58 -7.21 -16.13 11.80
C PRO A 58 -7.47 -17.22 10.74
N ILE A 59 -8.38 -17.00 9.78
CA ILE A 59 -8.88 -18.01 8.84
C ILE A 59 -8.57 -17.74 7.35
N ASN A 60 -8.25 -16.50 6.95
CA ASN A 60 -7.92 -16.19 5.55
C ASN A 60 -6.44 -15.84 5.41
N ARG A 61 -5.64 -16.86 5.11
CA ARG A 61 -4.21 -16.75 4.79
C ARG A 61 -4.06 -16.63 3.27
N ILE A 62 -3.59 -15.48 2.79
CA ILE A 62 -3.37 -15.23 1.36
C ILE A 62 -1.86 -15.25 1.09
N PRO A 63 -1.32 -16.26 0.39
CA PRO A 63 0.11 -16.31 0.04
C PRO A 63 0.42 -15.33 -1.10
N ILE A 64 1.29 -14.35 -0.88
CA ILE A 64 1.63 -13.32 -1.85
C ILE A 64 3.14 -13.41 -2.11
N PRO A 65 3.60 -13.61 -3.36
CA PRO A 65 5.02 -13.58 -3.66
C PRO A 65 5.52 -12.16 -3.49
N MET A 66 6.73 -11.94 -2.97
CA MET A 66 7.34 -10.62 -2.86
C MET A 66 8.84 -10.67 -3.15
N GLY A 67 9.38 -9.57 -3.66
CA GLY A 67 10.80 -9.46 -3.99
C GLY A 67 11.13 -9.98 -5.38
N GLY A 68 12.24 -10.70 -5.52
CA GLY A 68 12.81 -11.13 -6.82
C GLY A 68 14.33 -11.03 -6.89
N ASP A 69 14.98 -10.57 -5.81
CA ASP A 69 16.43 -10.47 -5.69
C ASP A 69 16.91 -10.79 -4.25
N LEU A 70 16.06 -11.39 -3.42
CA LEU A 70 16.42 -11.75 -2.05
C LEU A 70 17.38 -12.93 -2.00
N LYS A 71 18.37 -12.82 -1.10
CA LYS A 71 19.40 -13.83 -0.88
C LYS A 71 19.13 -14.66 0.36
N PHE A 72 18.63 -14.03 1.42
CA PHE A 72 18.25 -14.71 2.67
C PHE A 72 17.20 -13.88 3.42
N ILE A 73 16.40 -14.57 4.22
CA ILE A 73 15.26 -14.02 4.95
C ILE A 73 15.25 -14.48 6.41
N ALA A 74 14.57 -13.75 7.28
CA ALA A 74 14.30 -14.15 8.66
C ALA A 74 12.96 -13.60 9.13
N GLY A 75 12.37 -14.23 10.15
CA GLY A 75 11.08 -13.84 10.74
C GLY A 75 9.97 -14.85 10.43
N SER A 76 8.82 -14.35 10.03
CA SER A 76 7.63 -15.14 9.68
C SER A 76 6.93 -14.59 8.44
N SER A 77 5.88 -15.27 8.00
CA SER A 77 5.01 -14.88 6.90
C SER A 77 4.34 -13.52 7.11
N GLY A 78 4.12 -13.13 8.38
CA GLY A 78 3.42 -11.90 8.75
C GLY A 78 4.35 -10.72 9.02
N TYR A 79 5.60 -10.98 9.43
CA TYR A 79 6.59 -9.96 9.68
C TYR A 79 8.00 -10.53 9.58
N GLY A 80 8.89 -9.84 8.88
CA GLY A 80 10.28 -10.27 8.77
C GLY A 80 11.15 -9.36 7.94
N PHE A 81 12.41 -9.76 7.82
CA PHE A 81 13.46 -9.06 7.09
C PHE A 81 14.04 -9.93 5.99
N GLY A 82 14.46 -9.28 4.91
CA GLY A 82 15.18 -9.92 3.82
C GLY A 82 16.38 -9.08 3.41
N VAL A 83 17.41 -9.73 2.89
CA VAL A 83 18.56 -9.04 2.30
C VAL A 83 18.61 -9.37 0.83
N ASN A 84 18.70 -8.35 0.00
CA ASN A 84 18.83 -8.54 -1.43
C ASN A 84 20.28 -8.82 -1.87
N ASN A 85 20.46 -9.18 -3.14
CA ASN A 85 21.77 -9.47 -3.71
C ASN A 85 22.77 -8.30 -3.64
N ALA A 86 22.28 -7.05 -3.51
CA ALA A 86 23.11 -5.86 -3.33
C ALA A 86 23.47 -5.57 -1.86
N GLY A 87 23.00 -6.37 -0.90
CA GLY A 87 23.20 -6.15 0.54
C GLY A 87 22.29 -5.07 1.14
N GLY A 88 21.24 -4.67 0.42
CA GLY A 88 20.18 -3.80 0.93
C GLY A 88 19.16 -4.59 1.75
N LEU A 89 18.65 -3.97 2.81
CA LEU A 89 17.61 -4.56 3.68
C LEU A 89 16.21 -4.24 3.17
N VAL A 90 15.35 -5.26 3.16
CA VAL A 90 13.90 -5.12 3.02
C VAL A 90 13.20 -5.63 4.27
N MET A 91 11.98 -5.18 4.49
CA MET A 91 11.10 -5.69 5.53
C MET A 91 9.68 -5.87 4.99
N TRP A 92 8.93 -6.78 5.59
CA TRP A 92 7.49 -6.90 5.39
C TRP A 92 6.75 -6.92 6.73
N GLY A 93 5.48 -6.51 6.71
CA GLY A 93 4.64 -6.38 7.89
C GLY A 93 3.31 -5.72 7.57
N GLU A 94 2.69 -5.09 8.56
CA GLU A 94 1.43 -4.33 8.37
C GLU A 94 1.54 -3.23 7.31
N ALA A 95 2.69 -2.56 7.26
CA ALA A 95 3.00 -1.52 6.27
C ALA A 95 3.22 -2.06 4.85
N GLY A 96 3.28 -3.38 4.67
CA GLY A 96 3.60 -4.06 3.42
C GLY A 96 5.10 -4.31 3.23
N TYR A 97 5.47 -4.72 2.02
CA TYR A 97 6.86 -5.00 1.63
C TYR A 97 7.57 -3.70 1.22
N GLN A 98 8.69 -3.37 1.88
CA GLN A 98 9.41 -2.11 1.68
C GLN A 98 10.92 -2.25 1.91
N ALA A 99 11.70 -1.46 1.18
CA ALA A 99 13.12 -1.30 1.47
C ALA A 99 13.32 -0.45 2.74
N VAL A 100 14.31 -0.81 3.56
CA VAL A 100 14.68 -0.05 4.76
C VAL A 100 15.76 0.97 4.38
N ALA A 101 15.37 2.24 4.31
CA ALA A 101 16.27 3.32 3.92
C ALA A 101 17.49 3.42 4.85
N GLY A 102 18.69 3.51 4.25
CA GLY A 102 19.95 3.64 4.99
C GLY A 102 20.54 2.31 5.50
N ALA A 103 19.82 1.19 5.38
CA ALA A 103 20.31 -0.12 5.74
C ALA A 103 20.94 -0.82 4.52
N ASN A 104 22.24 -0.60 4.33
CA ASN A 104 23.05 -1.19 3.27
C ASN A 104 24.16 -2.08 3.86
N HIS A 105 24.82 -2.87 3.02
CA HIS A 105 25.91 -3.78 3.43
C HIS A 105 25.49 -4.79 4.51
N VAL A 106 24.20 -5.14 4.55
CA VAL A 106 23.68 -6.15 5.45
C VAL A 106 24.16 -7.53 4.97
N LYS A 107 24.72 -8.31 5.88
CA LYS A 107 25.22 -9.67 5.59
C LYS A 107 24.41 -10.78 6.26
N GLN A 108 23.58 -10.47 7.27
CA GLN A 108 22.73 -11.44 7.96
C GLN A 108 21.51 -10.75 8.58
N VAL A 109 20.38 -11.45 8.65
CA VAL A 109 19.14 -10.99 9.30
C VAL A 109 18.62 -12.02 10.31
N GLY A 110 17.95 -11.51 11.35
CA GLY A 110 17.10 -12.22 12.31
C GLY A 110 15.67 -11.67 12.23
N GLN A 111 14.76 -12.13 13.09
CA GLN A 111 13.35 -11.70 13.09
C GLN A 111 13.19 -10.22 13.43
N GLY A 112 14.03 -9.67 14.30
CA GLY A 112 13.99 -8.25 14.72
C GLY A 112 15.23 -7.42 14.40
N TYR A 113 16.29 -8.06 13.91
CA TYR A 113 17.65 -7.54 13.92
C TYR A 113 18.40 -7.85 12.63
N TRP A 114 19.46 -7.11 12.36
CA TRP A 114 20.36 -7.42 11.24
C TRP A 114 21.79 -7.04 11.54
N LEU A 115 22.72 -7.74 10.90
CA LEU A 115 24.15 -7.52 11.04
C LEU A 115 24.71 -6.97 9.74
N THR A 116 25.40 -5.83 9.85
CA THR A 116 26.13 -5.21 8.75
C THR A 116 27.54 -5.77 8.63
N SER A 117 28.15 -5.58 7.46
CA SER A 117 29.45 -6.16 7.13
C SER A 117 30.62 -5.60 7.97
N ASP A 118 30.44 -4.41 8.54
CA ASP A 118 31.35 -3.77 9.50
C ASP A 118 31.19 -4.29 10.95
N GLY A 119 30.28 -5.24 11.18
CA GLY A 119 30.17 -5.97 12.45
C GLY A 119 29.22 -5.34 13.47
N PHE A 120 28.35 -4.41 13.08
CA PHE A 120 27.34 -3.85 13.97
C PHE A 120 26.00 -4.57 13.82
N VAL A 121 25.38 -4.91 14.95
CA VAL A 121 23.98 -5.34 14.94
C VAL A 121 23.07 -4.12 15.07
N HIS A 122 22.02 -4.11 14.28
CA HIS A 122 21.02 -3.05 14.24
C HIS A 122 19.61 -3.60 14.47
N ARG A 123 18.71 -2.71 14.84
CA ARG A 123 17.26 -2.94 14.93
C ARG A 123 16.49 -1.70 14.49
N MET A 124 15.19 -1.85 14.29
CA MET A 124 14.29 -0.71 14.08
C MET A 124 13.87 -0.09 15.42
N VAL A 125 13.99 1.23 15.53
CA VAL A 125 13.43 2.06 16.63
C VAL A 125 12.82 3.30 15.99
N ASP A 126 11.55 3.58 16.27
CA ASP A 126 10.78 4.70 15.66
C ASP A 126 10.90 4.75 14.13
N SER A 127 10.78 3.59 13.49
CA SER A 127 10.93 3.39 12.04
C SER A 127 12.30 3.75 11.46
N LYS A 128 13.36 3.78 12.28
CA LYS A 128 14.73 4.05 11.85
C LYS A 128 15.71 2.99 12.33
N PRO A 129 16.73 2.64 11.52
CA PRO A 129 17.88 1.87 11.95
C PRO A 129 18.58 2.47 13.18
N GLN A 130 18.79 1.65 14.21
CA GLN A 130 19.62 1.99 15.36
C GLN A 130 20.53 0.82 15.73
N THR A 131 21.80 1.10 16.02
CA THR A 131 22.77 0.10 16.51
C THR A 131 22.35 -0.43 17.89
N VAL A 132 22.53 -1.73 18.09
CA VAL A 132 22.31 -2.41 19.35
C VAL A 132 23.58 -2.29 20.19
N LYS A 133 23.50 -1.54 21.28
CA LYS A 133 24.59 -1.38 22.25
C LYS A 133 25.03 -2.74 22.79
N GLY A 134 26.35 -2.95 22.85
CA GLY A 134 26.97 -4.17 23.37
C GLY A 134 27.03 -5.32 22.35
N PHE A 135 26.61 -5.09 21.11
CA PHE A 135 26.76 -6.01 19.98
C PHE A 135 27.56 -5.36 18.84
N GLU A 136 28.74 -4.87 19.18
CA GLU A 136 29.73 -4.33 18.24
C GLU A 136 30.79 -5.39 17.87
N GLY A 137 31.36 -5.28 16.66
CA GLY A 137 32.41 -6.19 16.21
C GLY A 137 31.95 -7.65 16.03
N ILE A 138 30.67 -7.88 15.71
CA ILE A 138 30.07 -9.20 15.54
C ILE A 138 30.44 -9.81 14.19
N SER A 139 30.97 -11.03 14.22
CA SER A 139 31.29 -11.83 13.03
C SER A 139 30.03 -12.52 12.47
N ILE A 140 29.27 -13.17 13.36
CA ILE A 140 28.05 -13.92 13.06
C ILE A 140 27.08 -13.79 14.24
N PHE A 141 25.78 -13.74 13.97
CA PHE A 141 24.76 -13.66 15.00
C PHE A 141 23.59 -14.60 14.72
N ASP A 142 22.75 -14.81 15.72
CA ASP A 142 21.42 -15.39 15.56
C ASP A 142 20.48 -14.66 16.52
N GLU A 143 19.20 -14.71 16.19
CA GLU A 143 18.17 -14.18 17.07
C GLU A 143 16.95 -15.10 17.07
N ASN A 144 16.35 -15.24 18.24
CA ASN A 144 15.20 -16.08 18.46
C ASN A 144 14.31 -15.46 19.54
N ASN A 145 13.14 -14.95 19.13
CA ASN A 145 12.11 -14.42 20.02
C ASN A 145 12.64 -13.34 20.99
N GLY A 146 13.41 -12.39 20.45
CA GLY A 146 14.01 -11.29 21.20
C GLY A 146 15.31 -11.64 21.95
N ILE A 147 15.73 -12.90 21.92
CA ILE A 147 17.04 -13.35 22.40
C ILE A 147 18.04 -13.15 21.27
N ILE A 148 19.07 -12.34 21.48
CA ILE A 148 20.14 -12.13 20.52
C ILE A 148 21.42 -12.74 21.05
N GLY A 149 22.14 -13.47 20.20
CA GLY A 149 23.51 -13.85 20.50
C GLY A 149 24.40 -13.82 19.28
N GLY A 150 25.69 -13.71 19.51
CA GLY A 150 26.66 -13.57 18.43
C GLY A 150 28.08 -13.81 18.89
N VAL A 151 28.97 -14.00 17.94
CA VAL A 151 30.39 -14.17 18.18
C VAL A 151 31.11 -12.95 17.65
N THR A 152 31.88 -12.28 18.50
CA THR A 152 32.72 -11.15 18.08
C THR A 152 33.83 -11.64 17.15
N GLN A 153 34.48 -10.72 16.42
CA GLN A 153 35.69 -11.03 15.63
C GLN A 153 36.84 -11.55 16.50
N SER A 154 36.88 -11.17 17.78
CA SER A 154 37.83 -11.71 18.77
C SER A 154 37.42 -13.07 19.34
N GLY A 155 36.24 -13.59 18.99
CA GLY A 155 35.71 -14.89 19.41
C GLY A 155 34.91 -14.88 20.72
N THR A 156 34.63 -13.72 21.30
CA THR A 156 33.77 -13.62 22.48
C THR A 156 32.33 -14.00 22.11
N VAL A 157 31.76 -14.98 22.82
CA VAL A 157 30.38 -15.41 22.62
C VAL A 157 29.48 -14.54 23.50
N LEU A 158 28.72 -13.68 22.86
CA LEU A 158 27.78 -12.75 23.49
C LEU A 158 26.36 -13.28 23.40
N TYR A 159 25.59 -13.00 24.44
CA TYR A 159 24.20 -13.39 24.56
C TYR A 159 23.42 -12.31 25.30
N HIS A 160 22.20 -12.01 24.87
CA HIS A 160 21.33 -11.06 25.55
C HIS A 160 19.87 -11.49 25.45
N ASN A 161 19.25 -11.60 26.61
CA ASN A 161 17.81 -11.73 26.73
C ASN A 161 17.28 -10.56 27.55
N ARG A 162 16.59 -9.64 26.87
CA ARG A 162 16.07 -8.41 27.46
C ARG A 162 15.02 -8.63 28.53
N ALA A 163 14.34 -9.78 28.52
CA ALA A 163 13.39 -10.13 29.56
C ALA A 163 14.08 -10.37 30.92
N TYR A 164 15.37 -10.73 30.91
CA TYR A 164 16.10 -11.16 32.12
C TYR A 164 17.34 -10.32 32.44
N THR A 165 17.93 -9.64 31.45
CA THR A 165 19.22 -8.95 31.61
C THR A 165 19.17 -7.57 30.95
N PRO A 166 19.63 -6.51 31.63
CA PRO A 166 19.64 -5.16 31.06
C PRO A 166 20.73 -4.96 30.00
N GLU A 167 21.84 -5.70 30.11
CA GLU A 167 23.00 -5.63 29.21
C GLU A 167 23.38 -7.04 28.73
N PRO A 168 24.10 -7.18 27.60
CA PRO A 168 24.58 -8.47 27.13
C PRO A 168 25.55 -9.15 28.10
N VAL A 169 25.53 -10.48 28.14
CA VAL A 169 26.44 -11.33 28.92
C VAL A 169 27.40 -12.10 28.03
N VAL A 170 28.57 -12.41 28.57
CA VAL A 170 29.58 -13.26 27.90
C VAL A 170 29.34 -14.70 28.31
N LEU A 171 29.09 -15.59 27.33
CA LEU A 171 28.93 -17.02 27.58
C LEU A 171 30.25 -17.79 27.56
N GLY A 172 31.26 -17.26 26.87
CA GLY A 172 32.57 -17.88 26.75
C GLY A 172 33.34 -17.40 25.53
N GLN A 173 34.31 -18.21 25.11
CA GLN A 173 35.23 -17.92 24.02
C GLN A 173 35.13 -19.01 22.94
N ALA A 174 34.78 -18.62 21.72
CA ALA A 174 34.84 -19.44 20.53
C ALA A 174 36.27 -19.41 19.96
N ALA A 175 36.74 -20.57 19.50
CA ALA A 175 37.97 -20.67 18.71
C ALA A 175 37.66 -20.37 17.23
N ASP A 176 38.68 -20.16 16.40
CA ASP A 176 38.60 -20.20 14.93
C ASP A 176 37.37 -19.46 14.34
N VAL A 177 37.15 -18.20 14.69
CA VAL A 177 35.93 -17.44 14.31
C VAL A 177 35.61 -17.50 12.81
N GLY A 178 36.64 -17.46 11.95
CA GLY A 178 36.48 -17.57 10.50
C GLY A 178 36.00 -18.94 9.99
N ALA A 179 36.07 -19.97 10.83
CA ALA A 179 35.57 -21.32 10.54
C ALA A 179 34.14 -21.56 11.08
N ILE A 180 33.54 -20.58 11.77
CA ILE A 180 32.16 -20.69 12.24
C ILE A 180 31.21 -20.65 11.04
N ARG A 181 30.38 -21.69 10.91
CA ARG A 181 29.39 -21.83 9.86
C ARG A 181 28.03 -21.28 10.25
N LYS A 182 27.57 -21.63 11.45
CA LYS A 182 26.22 -21.31 11.95
C LYS A 182 26.27 -21.12 13.45
N ILE A 183 25.56 -20.13 13.94
CA ILE A 183 25.21 -20.00 15.36
C ILE A 183 23.69 -20.10 15.48
N LYS A 184 23.21 -20.73 16.55
CA LYS A 184 21.82 -20.71 16.94
C LYS A 184 21.67 -20.36 18.41
N VAL A 185 20.67 -19.54 18.74
CA VAL A 185 20.33 -19.19 20.12
C VAL A 185 18.90 -19.57 20.47
N ALA A 186 18.70 -20.06 21.68
CA ALA A 186 17.38 -20.37 22.23
C ALA A 186 17.50 -20.51 23.74
N GLY A 187 16.55 -19.98 24.51
CA GLY A 187 16.68 -19.97 25.97
C GLY A 187 18.04 -19.45 26.39
N ASP A 188 18.69 -20.10 27.35
CA ASP A 188 20.03 -19.72 27.84
C ASP A 188 21.18 -20.41 27.08
N TYR A 189 20.97 -20.74 25.79
CA TYR A 189 21.93 -21.50 24.98
C TYR A 189 22.40 -20.72 23.75
N ALA A 190 23.67 -20.93 23.40
CA ALA A 190 24.23 -20.62 22.09
C ALA A 190 24.97 -21.85 21.53
N ALA A 191 24.48 -22.38 20.41
CA ALA A 191 25.10 -23.50 19.70
C ALA A 191 25.91 -22.97 18.52
N ILE A 192 27.18 -23.34 18.42
CA ILE A 192 28.11 -22.93 17.36
C ILE A 192 28.53 -24.16 16.57
N LEU A 193 28.19 -24.17 15.29
CA LEU A 193 28.62 -25.18 14.32
C LEU A 193 29.76 -24.61 13.47
N TYR A 194 30.85 -25.36 13.40
CA TYR A 194 32.03 -25.05 12.58
C TYR A 194 32.00 -25.78 11.23
N ASN A 195 32.73 -25.26 10.25
CA ASN A 195 32.87 -25.86 8.91
C ASN A 195 33.47 -27.27 8.95
N ASP A 196 34.31 -27.57 9.93
CA ASP A 196 34.90 -28.89 10.15
C ASP A 196 33.92 -29.91 10.78
N GLY A 197 32.74 -29.48 11.21
CA GLY A 197 31.72 -30.31 11.84
C GLY A 197 31.73 -30.29 13.37
N ARG A 198 32.65 -29.56 14.01
CA ARG A 198 32.57 -29.35 15.47
C ARG A 198 31.29 -28.61 15.81
N LEU A 199 30.58 -29.12 16.82
CA LEU A 199 29.41 -28.46 17.40
C LEU A 199 29.69 -28.19 18.87
N VAL A 200 29.85 -26.92 19.21
CA VAL A 200 30.14 -26.47 20.58
C VAL A 200 28.93 -25.74 21.11
N LEU A 201 28.48 -26.11 22.30
CA LEU A 201 27.39 -25.44 22.99
C LEU A 201 27.92 -24.59 24.14
N PHE A 202 27.38 -23.39 24.27
CA PHE A 202 27.60 -22.47 25.37
C PHE A 202 26.28 -22.26 26.11
N SER A 203 26.32 -22.20 27.44
CA SER A 203 25.11 -21.97 28.23
C SER A 203 25.39 -21.28 29.57
N THR A 204 24.40 -20.57 30.10
CA THR A 204 24.35 -20.19 31.51
C THR A 204 23.42 -21.11 32.28
N LEU A 205 23.93 -21.78 33.31
CA LEU A 205 23.14 -22.51 34.29
C LEU A 205 22.94 -21.68 35.54
N ARG A 206 21.69 -21.55 35.98
CA ARG A 206 21.37 -20.97 37.29
C ARG A 206 21.08 -22.09 38.28
N ILE A 207 22.01 -22.31 39.20
CA ILE A 207 21.89 -23.33 40.25
C ILE A 207 21.95 -22.62 41.60
N ASN A 208 20.89 -22.75 42.40
CA ASN A 208 20.82 -22.19 43.77
C ASN A 208 21.18 -20.68 43.85
N GLY A 209 20.78 -19.89 42.85
CA GLY A 209 21.06 -18.45 42.79
C GLY A 209 22.45 -18.07 42.26
N SER A 210 23.34 -19.03 42.00
CA SER A 210 24.63 -18.82 41.33
C SER A 210 24.53 -19.10 39.83
N THR A 211 25.23 -18.30 39.01
CA THR A 211 25.30 -18.49 37.56
C THR A 211 26.62 -19.16 37.19
N THR A 212 26.53 -20.33 36.55
CA THR A 212 27.67 -21.09 36.02
C THR A 212 27.66 -21.02 34.51
N TYR A 213 28.83 -20.80 33.90
CA TYR A 213 29.00 -20.78 32.46
C TYR A 213 29.56 -22.13 31.99
N LEU A 214 28.90 -22.75 31.02
CA LEU A 214 29.29 -24.02 30.44
C LEU A 214 29.66 -23.86 28.98
N SER A 215 30.74 -24.53 28.57
CA SER A 215 31.12 -24.74 27.18
C SER A 215 31.47 -26.20 26.97
N GLN A 216 30.84 -26.86 25.99
CA GLN A 216 31.06 -28.28 25.72
C GLN A 216 31.06 -28.57 24.23
N ASN A 217 32.05 -29.33 23.78
CA ASN A 217 32.06 -29.93 22.44
C ASN A 217 31.15 -31.17 22.43
N LEU A 218 30.09 -31.13 21.62
CA LEU A 218 29.10 -32.21 21.53
C LEU A 218 29.50 -33.29 20.53
N ILE A 219 29.89 -32.86 19.31
CA ILE A 219 30.24 -33.74 18.20
C ILE A 219 31.28 -33.07 17.28
N SER A 220 31.90 -33.85 16.40
CA SER A 220 32.88 -33.38 15.39
C SER A 220 32.46 -33.64 13.94
N ASP A 221 31.28 -34.23 13.75
CA ASP A 221 30.73 -34.63 12.46
C ASP A 221 29.39 -33.94 12.16
N GLY A 222 29.15 -32.74 12.71
CA GLY A 222 27.95 -31.95 12.46
C GLY A 222 27.86 -31.41 11.04
N ALA A 223 26.64 -31.30 10.53
CA ALA A 223 26.31 -30.79 9.20
C ALA A 223 25.33 -29.61 9.24
N ASP A 224 24.36 -29.60 10.16
CA ASP A 224 23.48 -28.44 10.38
C ASP A 224 22.86 -28.47 11.78
N ILE A 225 22.39 -27.32 12.27
CA ILE A 225 21.77 -27.15 13.59
C ILE A 225 20.53 -26.26 13.57
N SER A 226 19.59 -26.54 14.48
CA SER A 226 18.43 -25.70 14.80
C SER A 226 17.91 -26.00 16.21
N PHE A 227 16.99 -25.18 16.72
CA PHE A 227 16.23 -25.47 17.94
C PHE A 227 14.77 -25.79 17.60
N GLY A 228 14.17 -26.74 18.33
CA GLY A 228 12.74 -27.07 18.26
C GLY A 228 12.00 -26.72 19.56
N LYS A 229 10.86 -27.38 19.81
CA LYS A 229 10.09 -27.25 21.07
C LYS A 229 10.97 -27.37 22.32
N GLU A 230 10.66 -26.56 23.33
CA GLU A 230 11.36 -26.53 24.62
C GLU A 230 12.87 -26.30 24.50
N GLN A 231 13.29 -25.56 23.46
CA GLN A 231 14.70 -25.20 23.23
C GLN A 231 15.61 -26.43 23.07
N LYS A 232 15.02 -27.55 22.62
CA LYS A 232 15.78 -28.77 22.34
C LYS A 232 16.63 -28.57 21.10
N LEU A 233 17.94 -28.78 21.23
CA LEU A 233 18.85 -28.72 20.10
C LEU A 233 18.59 -29.92 19.19
N ILE A 234 18.34 -29.66 17.92
CA ILE A 234 18.29 -30.66 16.87
C ILE A 234 19.45 -30.42 15.91
N PHE A 235 20.07 -31.49 15.43
CA PHE A 235 21.22 -31.38 14.56
C PHE A 235 21.30 -32.54 13.57
N VAL A 236 21.92 -32.24 12.44
CA VAL A 236 22.22 -33.17 11.36
C VAL A 236 23.69 -33.54 11.46
N LYS A 237 24.03 -34.81 11.28
CA LYS A 237 25.42 -35.27 11.09
C LYS A 237 25.79 -35.32 9.61
N LYS A 238 27.08 -35.37 9.29
CA LYS A 238 27.60 -35.42 7.90
C LYS A 238 27.11 -36.63 7.11
N ASP A 239 26.77 -37.72 7.78
CA ASP A 239 26.13 -38.91 7.20
C ASP A 239 24.64 -38.72 6.85
N GLY A 240 24.06 -37.56 7.19
CA GLY A 240 22.67 -37.22 6.96
C GLY A 240 21.69 -37.77 8.00
N THR A 241 22.19 -38.34 9.11
CA THR A 241 21.36 -38.75 10.24
C THR A 241 20.98 -37.58 11.12
N MET A 242 19.79 -37.69 11.71
CA MET A 242 19.19 -36.66 12.56
C MET A 242 19.25 -37.04 14.03
N TRP A 243 19.60 -36.09 14.88
CA TRP A 243 19.77 -36.30 16.31
C TRP A 243 19.21 -35.11 17.08
N ASN A 244 18.89 -35.35 18.34
CA ASN A 244 18.56 -34.29 19.28
C ASN A 244 19.44 -34.39 20.52
N ALA A 245 19.74 -33.25 21.13
CA ALA A 245 20.48 -33.14 22.37
C ALA A 245 19.67 -32.39 23.43
N ARG A 246 19.77 -32.83 24.69
CA ARG A 246 19.19 -32.17 25.86
C ARG A 246 20.23 -32.07 26.96
N LEU A 247 20.34 -30.90 27.60
CA LEU A 247 21.15 -30.73 28.81
C LEU A 247 20.44 -31.40 29.98
N ASP A 248 21.15 -32.30 30.66
CA ASP A 248 20.83 -32.70 32.02
C ASP A 248 21.48 -31.70 32.98
N VAL A 249 20.66 -30.94 33.69
CA VAL A 249 21.10 -29.88 34.60
C VAL A 249 21.79 -30.39 35.86
N PHE A 250 21.56 -31.65 36.23
CA PHE A 250 22.18 -32.25 37.42
C PHE A 250 23.56 -32.81 37.10
N THR A 251 23.69 -33.52 35.98
CA THR A 251 24.97 -34.08 35.53
C THR A 251 25.82 -33.08 34.75
N GLN A 252 25.22 -31.99 34.29
CA GLN A 252 25.84 -31.00 33.40
C GLN A 252 26.37 -31.64 32.10
N THR A 253 25.69 -32.68 31.61
CA THR A 253 26.02 -33.38 30.37
C THR A 253 24.87 -33.35 29.38
N PHE A 254 25.18 -33.54 28.10
CA PHE A 254 24.16 -33.62 27.05
C PHE A 254 23.83 -35.06 26.71
N GLU A 255 22.56 -35.42 26.86
CA GLU A 255 22.01 -36.66 26.36
C GLU A 255 21.65 -36.50 24.89
N MET A 256 22.22 -37.36 24.03
CA MET A 256 21.96 -37.36 22.59
C MET A 256 21.10 -38.55 22.20
N THR A 257 20.02 -38.32 21.45
CA THR A 257 19.13 -39.38 20.97
C THR A 257 18.97 -39.30 19.45
N PRO A 258 19.14 -40.42 18.71
CA PRO A 258 18.90 -40.45 17.28
C PRO A 258 17.40 -40.32 16.98
N MET A 259 17.08 -39.63 15.89
CA MET A 259 15.70 -39.49 15.40
C MET A 259 15.47 -40.48 14.25
N LYS A 260 14.35 -41.20 14.32
CA LYS A 260 13.98 -42.24 13.35
C LYS A 260 13.03 -41.68 12.29
N GLY A 261 12.91 -42.36 11.15
CA GLY A 261 11.93 -42.00 10.11
C GLY A 261 12.38 -40.92 9.14
N ILE A 262 13.60 -40.40 9.27
CA ILE A 262 14.21 -39.46 8.32
C ILE A 262 15.71 -39.69 8.22
N SER A 263 16.27 -39.60 7.01
CA SER A 263 17.71 -39.74 6.73
C SER A 263 18.07 -38.96 5.47
N GLY A 264 19.37 -38.81 5.19
CA GLY A 264 19.84 -38.05 4.03
C GLY A 264 19.55 -36.55 4.14
N VAL A 265 19.39 -36.03 5.36
CA VAL A 265 19.12 -34.61 5.62
C VAL A 265 20.39 -33.79 5.42
N LYS A 266 20.25 -32.58 4.88
CA LYS A 266 21.34 -31.61 4.68
C LYS A 266 21.15 -30.33 5.46
N GLU A 267 19.90 -29.91 5.65
CA GLU A 267 19.54 -28.66 6.32
C GLU A 267 18.25 -28.83 7.11
N ILE A 268 18.14 -28.12 8.23
CA ILE A 268 16.99 -28.18 9.12
C ILE A 268 16.53 -26.79 9.57
N VAL A 269 15.22 -26.65 9.69
CA VAL A 269 14.55 -25.46 10.24
C VAL A 269 13.55 -25.94 11.28
N GLY A 270 13.86 -25.69 12.54
CA GLY A 270 12.97 -26.06 13.64
C GLY A 270 11.75 -25.15 13.71
N ILE A 271 10.60 -25.73 14.03
CA ILE A 271 9.34 -25.00 14.21
C ILE A 271 9.20 -24.69 15.70
N GLU A 272 9.12 -23.41 16.04
CA GLU A 272 9.04 -22.97 17.44
C GLU A 272 7.78 -23.53 18.11
N GLY A 273 7.93 -24.02 19.34
CA GLY A 273 6.82 -24.62 20.11
C GLY A 273 6.33 -25.98 19.60
N SER A 274 6.86 -26.48 18.48
CA SER A 274 6.49 -27.77 17.89
C SER A 274 7.62 -28.81 17.95
N LYS A 275 7.22 -30.09 18.02
CA LYS A 275 8.15 -31.22 17.82
C LYS A 275 8.47 -31.42 16.33
N SER A 276 7.72 -30.76 15.45
CA SER A 276 7.92 -30.77 14.00
C SER A 276 9.07 -29.86 13.57
N PHE A 277 9.64 -30.15 12.41
CA PHE A 277 10.66 -29.32 11.77
C PHE A 277 10.64 -29.54 10.26
N PHE A 278 11.12 -28.55 9.50
CA PHE A 278 11.39 -28.73 8.08
C PHE A 278 12.80 -29.28 7.89
N ALA A 279 12.95 -30.18 6.92
CA ALA A 279 14.22 -30.76 6.54
C ALA A 279 14.40 -30.66 5.02
N ARG A 280 15.58 -30.20 4.61
CA ARG A 280 16.03 -30.30 3.21
C ARG A 280 16.80 -31.60 3.03
N LEU A 281 16.35 -32.44 2.12
CA LEU A 281 16.97 -33.72 1.80
C LEU A 281 18.14 -33.53 0.82
N SER A 282 18.93 -34.59 0.63
CA SER A 282 20.12 -34.58 -0.23
C SER A 282 19.82 -34.35 -1.71
N ASP A 283 18.58 -34.61 -2.14
CA ASP A 283 18.09 -34.30 -3.49
C ASP A 283 17.62 -32.83 -3.64
N GLY A 284 17.64 -32.07 -2.54
CA GLY A 284 17.26 -30.66 -2.48
C GLY A 284 15.78 -30.41 -2.16
N THR A 285 14.95 -31.45 -2.04
CA THR A 285 13.52 -31.33 -1.68
C THR A 285 13.35 -30.96 -0.21
N TRP A 286 12.23 -30.31 0.11
CA TRP A 286 11.85 -29.96 1.48
C TRP A 286 10.67 -30.81 1.95
N THR A 287 10.79 -31.34 3.16
CA THR A 287 9.74 -32.09 3.83
C THR A 287 9.53 -31.56 5.25
N GLU A 288 8.30 -31.58 5.75
CA GLU A 288 8.02 -31.42 7.17
C GLU A 288 8.06 -32.78 7.84
N TYR A 289 8.90 -32.93 8.85
CA TYR A 289 8.87 -34.07 9.76
C TYR A 289 7.96 -33.73 10.94
N ASP A 290 6.96 -34.56 11.19
CA ASP A 290 6.14 -34.52 12.41
C ASP A 290 5.98 -35.92 12.99
N ASN A 291 6.51 -36.10 14.20
CA ASN A 291 6.36 -37.33 14.99
C ASN A 291 6.66 -38.65 14.23
N GLY A 292 7.66 -38.66 13.35
CA GLY A 292 8.07 -39.83 12.57
C GLY A 292 7.45 -39.93 11.18
N GLN A 293 6.53 -39.02 10.84
CA GLN A 293 5.89 -38.92 9.54
C GLN A 293 6.48 -37.76 8.74
N LEU A 294 6.47 -37.91 7.41
CA LEU A 294 6.99 -36.94 6.47
C LEU A 294 5.84 -36.39 5.62
N TYR A 295 5.81 -35.07 5.47
CA TYR A 295 4.83 -34.34 4.67
C TYR A 295 5.54 -33.49 3.62
N ASP A 296 4.98 -33.42 2.41
CA ASP A 296 5.55 -32.60 1.35
C ASP A 296 5.33 -31.11 1.61
N VAL A 297 6.39 -30.30 1.48
CA VAL A 297 6.26 -28.84 1.53
C VAL A 297 5.83 -28.34 0.16
N THR A 298 4.60 -27.83 0.06
CA THR A 298 4.05 -27.30 -1.19
C THR A 298 4.30 -25.81 -1.33
N VAL A 299 4.61 -25.37 -2.55
CA VAL A 299 4.80 -23.94 -2.88
C VAL A 299 3.53 -23.41 -3.54
N PRO A 300 2.99 -22.26 -3.13
CA PRO A 300 1.87 -21.63 -3.81
C PRO A 300 2.21 -21.31 -5.27
N SER A 301 1.25 -21.45 -6.18
CA SER A 301 1.45 -21.15 -7.60
C SER A 301 0.29 -20.32 -8.14
N ILE A 302 0.61 -19.16 -8.69
CA ILE A 302 -0.37 -18.26 -9.31
C ILE A 302 -0.58 -18.68 -10.78
N THR A 303 -1.81 -19.01 -11.13
CA THR A 303 -2.22 -19.39 -12.48
C THR A 303 -2.81 -18.23 -13.27
N GLY A 304 -3.34 -17.21 -12.58
CA GLY A 304 -3.94 -16.04 -13.21
C GLY A 304 -3.86 -14.77 -12.35
N VAL A 305 -3.78 -13.62 -13.02
CA VAL A 305 -3.76 -12.30 -12.39
C VAL A 305 -4.79 -11.41 -13.06
N THR A 306 -5.64 -10.77 -12.26
CA THR A 306 -6.64 -9.80 -12.74
C THR A 306 -6.36 -8.44 -12.15
N LEU A 307 -6.30 -7.41 -13.00
CA LEU A 307 -6.19 -6.00 -12.61
C LEU A 307 -7.46 -5.27 -13.05
N ASN A 308 -8.16 -4.68 -12.10
CA ASN A 308 -9.38 -3.90 -12.35
C ASN A 308 -9.23 -2.46 -11.85
N VAL A 309 -9.67 -1.51 -12.67
CA VAL A 309 -9.74 -0.09 -12.31
C VAL A 309 -11.14 0.42 -12.63
N ALA A 310 -11.90 0.80 -11.59
CA ALA A 310 -13.31 1.18 -11.74
C ALA A 310 -13.52 2.41 -12.63
N ASN A 311 -12.65 3.42 -12.52
CA ASN A 311 -12.69 4.62 -13.35
C ASN A 311 -11.45 4.69 -14.25
N SER A 312 -11.60 4.25 -15.50
CA SER A 312 -10.53 4.31 -16.52
C SER A 312 -10.42 5.67 -17.22
N LYS A 313 -11.32 6.63 -16.93
CA LYS A 313 -11.30 8.00 -17.48
C LYS A 313 -11.33 9.08 -16.40
N PRO A 314 -10.40 9.05 -15.44
CA PRO A 314 -10.42 9.95 -14.30
C PRO A 314 -10.04 11.39 -14.66
N LYS A 315 -10.30 12.32 -13.74
CA LYS A 315 -9.93 13.73 -13.91
C LYS A 315 -8.59 14.03 -13.22
N VAL A 316 -7.82 14.95 -13.78
CA VAL A 316 -6.62 15.47 -13.10
C VAL A 316 -7.01 16.01 -11.72
N GLY A 317 -6.26 15.61 -10.69
CA GLY A 317 -6.54 15.92 -9.29
C GLY A 317 -7.26 14.80 -8.53
N SER A 318 -8.05 13.96 -9.21
CA SER A 318 -8.72 12.81 -8.60
C SER A 318 -7.76 11.64 -8.31
N SER A 319 -8.22 10.70 -7.50
CA SER A 319 -7.52 9.43 -7.25
C SER A 319 -8.32 8.25 -7.81
N ILE A 320 -7.60 7.22 -8.24
CA ILE A 320 -8.16 5.89 -8.54
C ILE A 320 -7.62 4.86 -7.55
N THR A 321 -8.38 3.80 -7.32
CA THR A 321 -7.97 2.68 -6.47
C THR A 321 -8.05 1.39 -7.28
N PRO A 322 -6.95 0.97 -7.91
CA PRO A 322 -6.88 -0.32 -8.59
C PRO A 322 -7.11 -1.48 -7.62
N THR A 323 -7.67 -2.56 -8.13
CA THR A 323 -7.79 -3.82 -7.39
C THR A 323 -7.11 -4.94 -8.16
N VAL A 324 -6.42 -5.81 -7.43
CA VAL A 324 -5.72 -6.97 -7.98
C VAL A 324 -6.31 -8.24 -7.35
N GLU A 325 -6.50 -9.27 -8.16
CA GLU A 325 -6.90 -10.60 -7.70
C GLU A 325 -5.94 -11.64 -8.28
N PHE A 326 -5.49 -12.56 -7.43
CA PHE A 326 -4.68 -13.71 -7.83
C PHE A 326 -5.53 -14.97 -7.81
N GLN A 327 -5.39 -15.79 -8.85
CA GLN A 327 -5.92 -17.14 -8.94
C GLN A 327 -4.77 -18.14 -8.72
N TYR A 328 -4.99 -19.13 -7.86
CA TYR A 328 -3.98 -20.13 -7.52
C TYR A 328 -4.25 -21.46 -8.22
N SER A 329 -3.23 -22.33 -8.26
CA SER A 329 -3.34 -23.71 -8.77
C SER A 329 -4.34 -24.57 -8.00
N SER A 330 -4.59 -24.24 -6.72
CA SER A 330 -5.65 -24.84 -5.91
C SER A 330 -7.07 -24.49 -6.39
N GLY A 331 -7.21 -23.53 -7.30
CA GLY A 331 -8.49 -22.99 -7.78
C GLY A 331 -9.00 -21.80 -6.96
N GLU A 332 -8.39 -21.50 -5.81
CA GLU A 332 -8.76 -20.35 -4.99
C GLU A 332 -8.46 -19.02 -5.71
N LYS A 333 -9.27 -18.01 -5.39
CA LYS A 333 -9.10 -16.63 -5.85
C LYS A 333 -9.10 -15.68 -4.68
N HIS A 334 -8.08 -14.84 -4.59
CA HIS A 334 -7.91 -13.91 -3.49
C HIS A 334 -7.67 -12.50 -3.99
N LYS A 335 -8.46 -11.56 -3.49
CA LYS A 335 -8.21 -10.13 -3.68
C LYS A 335 -6.99 -9.73 -2.87
N ILE A 336 -6.07 -9.05 -3.53
CA ILE A 336 -4.82 -8.60 -2.91
C ILE A 336 -5.08 -7.32 -2.11
N PRO A 337 -4.64 -7.25 -0.85
CA PRO A 337 -4.77 -6.06 -0.03
C PRO A 337 -4.07 -4.86 -0.69
N ALA A 338 -4.70 -3.68 -0.62
CA ALA A 338 -4.23 -2.51 -1.35
C ALA A 338 -2.80 -2.06 -0.98
N ASN A 339 -2.37 -2.25 0.27
CA ASN A 339 -1.00 -1.99 0.73
C ASN A 339 0.04 -3.01 0.20
N MET A 340 -0.42 -4.13 -0.35
CA MET A 340 0.40 -5.17 -0.96
C MET A 340 0.37 -5.09 -2.50
N ILE A 341 -0.36 -4.13 -3.09
CA ILE A 341 -0.46 -3.96 -4.54
C ILE A 341 0.74 -3.18 -5.07
N ALA A 342 1.53 -3.82 -5.94
CA ALA A 342 2.59 -3.17 -6.69
C ALA A 342 2.23 -3.10 -8.18
N LEU A 343 2.16 -1.88 -8.73
CA LEU A 343 1.88 -1.65 -10.16
C LEU A 343 3.05 -0.90 -10.81
N SER A 344 3.38 -1.31 -12.04
CA SER A 344 4.25 -0.54 -12.92
C SER A 344 3.42 0.51 -13.62
N VAL A 345 4.00 1.70 -13.78
CA VAL A 345 3.40 2.86 -14.43
C VAL A 345 4.32 3.30 -15.56
N ASP A 346 3.85 3.25 -16.81
CA ASP A 346 4.67 3.64 -17.98
C ASP A 346 4.99 5.15 -18.02
N LYS A 347 4.10 5.99 -17.48
CA LYS A 347 4.23 7.46 -17.45
C LYS A 347 3.98 8.03 -16.05
N PRO A 348 4.95 7.93 -15.12
CA PRO A 348 4.78 8.33 -13.72
C PRO A 348 4.60 9.85 -13.49
N HIS A 349 4.81 10.68 -14.52
CA HIS A 349 4.49 12.10 -14.46
C HIS A 349 2.98 12.40 -14.57
N LEU A 350 2.18 11.45 -15.07
CA LEU A 350 0.72 11.58 -15.22
C LEU A 350 -0.07 10.99 -14.06
N ILE A 351 0.54 10.10 -13.29
CA ILE A 351 -0.07 9.43 -12.15
C ILE A 351 0.99 9.08 -11.11
N LYS A 352 0.67 9.32 -9.83
CA LYS A 352 1.55 9.02 -8.71
C LYS A 352 0.86 8.09 -7.72
N ALA A 353 1.57 7.08 -7.25
CA ALA A 353 1.11 6.27 -6.12
C ALA A 353 0.91 7.18 -4.89
N GLY A 354 -0.18 6.94 -4.16
CA GLY A 354 -0.51 7.54 -2.88
C GLY A 354 -0.67 6.46 -1.81
N ASP A 355 -1.26 6.84 -0.68
CA ASP A 355 -1.40 5.94 0.46
C ASP A 355 -2.42 4.83 0.18
N LYS A 356 -2.23 3.68 0.86
CA LYS A 356 -3.18 2.56 0.89
C LYS A 356 -3.61 2.06 -0.50
N GLY A 357 -2.69 2.06 -1.48
CA GLY A 357 -2.92 1.55 -2.84
C GLY A 357 -3.72 2.50 -3.75
N THR A 358 -3.86 3.78 -3.37
CA THR A 358 -4.46 4.80 -4.24
C THR A 358 -3.44 5.36 -5.24
N TYR A 359 -3.93 5.88 -6.36
CA TYR A 359 -3.09 6.53 -7.38
C TYR A 359 -3.71 7.87 -7.78
N LYS A 360 -3.00 8.97 -7.50
CA LYS A 360 -3.42 10.34 -7.80
C LYS A 360 -3.08 10.69 -9.25
N ILE A 361 -4.07 11.16 -10.00
CA ILE A 361 -3.90 11.64 -11.37
C ILE A 361 -3.28 13.04 -11.34
N THR A 362 -2.09 13.19 -11.92
CA THR A 362 -1.32 14.45 -11.90
C THR A 362 -1.28 15.16 -13.23
N GLY A 363 -1.69 14.52 -14.33
CA GLY A 363 -1.71 15.14 -15.65
C GLY A 363 -2.69 14.49 -16.61
N VAL A 364 -3.01 15.20 -17.68
CA VAL A 364 -3.79 14.73 -18.82
C VAL A 364 -2.91 13.86 -19.71
N GLY A 365 -3.37 12.66 -20.01
CA GLY A 365 -2.69 11.78 -20.95
C GLY A 365 -3.21 10.35 -20.88
N GLU A 366 -2.55 9.48 -21.62
CA GLU A 366 -2.77 8.03 -21.59
C GLU A 366 -1.64 7.39 -20.78
N VAL A 367 -2.00 6.67 -19.72
CA VAL A 367 -1.07 5.93 -18.86
C VAL A 367 -1.51 4.47 -18.77
N THR A 368 -0.56 3.55 -18.76
CA THR A 368 -0.80 2.11 -18.60
C THR A 368 -0.36 1.69 -17.22
N LEU A 369 -1.30 1.10 -16.48
CA LEU A 369 -1.01 0.41 -15.23
C LEU A 369 -0.83 -1.08 -15.53
N THR A 370 0.24 -1.66 -15.01
CA THR A 370 0.56 -3.06 -15.23
C THR A 370 0.82 -3.75 -13.90
N VAL A 371 0.19 -4.90 -13.70
CA VAL A 371 0.54 -5.85 -12.65
C VAL A 371 1.21 -7.05 -13.32
N GLU A 372 2.27 -7.55 -12.69
CA GLU A 372 2.95 -8.75 -13.13
C GLU A 372 3.37 -9.56 -11.91
N ALA A 373 2.91 -10.81 -11.80
CA ALA A 373 3.21 -11.70 -10.69
C ALA A 373 3.35 -13.13 -11.20
N ALA A 374 4.39 -13.85 -10.76
CA ALA A 374 4.70 -15.23 -11.18
C ALA A 374 4.68 -15.42 -12.72
N GLY A 375 5.21 -14.46 -13.47
CA GLY A 375 5.23 -14.47 -14.94
C GLY A 375 3.87 -14.26 -15.62
N LYS A 376 2.81 -13.94 -14.86
CA LYS A 376 1.50 -13.56 -15.40
C LYS A 376 1.40 -12.04 -15.41
N LYS A 377 1.00 -11.47 -16.54
CA LYS A 377 0.94 -10.02 -16.75
C LYS A 377 -0.45 -9.58 -17.17
N GLN A 378 -0.94 -8.51 -16.54
CA GLN A 378 -2.18 -7.84 -16.94
C GLN A 378 -1.96 -6.33 -16.97
N SER A 379 -2.59 -5.65 -17.92
CA SER A 379 -2.45 -4.19 -18.08
C SER A 379 -3.79 -3.52 -18.32
N VAL A 380 -3.96 -2.34 -17.73
CA VAL A 380 -5.15 -1.50 -17.88
C VAL A 380 -4.70 -0.10 -18.31
N LYS A 381 -5.30 0.41 -19.39
CA LYS A 381 -5.10 1.78 -19.86
C LYS A 381 -6.03 2.75 -19.14
N ILE A 382 -5.47 3.85 -18.69
CA ILE A 382 -6.16 4.97 -18.06
C ILE A 382 -6.00 6.19 -18.95
N VAL A 383 -7.11 6.84 -19.29
CA VAL A 383 -7.14 8.02 -20.15
C VAL A 383 -7.66 9.20 -19.33
N SER A 384 -6.76 9.99 -18.77
CA SER A 384 -7.12 11.12 -17.91
C SER A 384 -7.48 12.37 -18.72
N GLY A 385 -8.31 13.24 -18.14
CA GLY A 385 -8.66 14.53 -18.72
C GLY A 385 -8.82 15.64 -17.68
N LEU A 386 -8.98 16.89 -18.11
CA LEU A 386 -9.27 17.99 -17.19
C LEU A 386 -10.74 17.97 -16.74
N GLY A 387 -10.97 18.42 -15.50
CA GLY A 387 -12.31 18.70 -14.98
C GLY A 387 -12.91 19.98 -15.57
N LYS A 388 -12.07 20.98 -15.85
CA LYS A 388 -12.44 22.26 -16.46
C LYS A 388 -11.47 22.62 -17.61
N PRO A 389 -11.92 23.28 -18.68
CA PRO A 389 -11.03 23.82 -19.72
C PRO A 389 -9.99 24.79 -19.13
N LEU A 390 -8.83 24.87 -19.76
CA LEU A 390 -7.89 25.97 -19.53
C LEU A 390 -8.37 27.23 -20.26
N GLU A 391 -7.82 28.38 -19.92
CA GLU A 391 -8.22 29.68 -20.47
C GLU A 391 -7.06 30.36 -21.22
N ASN A 392 -7.27 31.57 -21.75
CA ASN A 392 -6.26 32.43 -22.35
C ASN A 392 -5.56 31.90 -23.63
N ALA A 393 -6.20 31.02 -24.39
CA ALA A 393 -5.78 30.78 -25.77
C ALA A 393 -5.98 32.04 -26.62
N LYS A 394 -5.03 32.34 -27.53
CA LYS A 394 -5.11 33.52 -28.41
C LYS A 394 -4.69 33.15 -29.82
N GLN A 395 -5.50 33.49 -30.82
CA GLN A 395 -5.08 33.41 -32.21
C GLN A 395 -4.71 34.80 -32.73
N GLU A 396 -3.48 34.98 -33.20
CA GLU A 396 -2.99 36.24 -33.73
C GLU A 396 -2.16 35.99 -34.99
N LYS A 397 -2.52 36.67 -36.09
CA LYS A 397 -1.84 36.58 -37.40
C LYS A 397 -1.66 35.12 -37.88
N GLY A 398 -2.69 34.29 -37.70
CA GLY A 398 -2.66 32.87 -38.10
C GLY A 398 -1.88 31.93 -37.16
N ILE A 399 -1.29 32.45 -36.08
CA ILE A 399 -0.60 31.66 -35.06
C ILE A 399 -1.50 31.54 -33.83
N THR A 400 -1.73 30.31 -33.36
CA THR A 400 -2.42 30.09 -32.09
C THR A 400 -1.40 29.98 -30.96
N TYR A 401 -1.59 30.78 -29.94
CA TYR A 401 -0.83 30.84 -28.70
C TYR A 401 -1.62 30.24 -27.56
N LEU A 402 -0.92 29.54 -26.67
CA LEU A 402 -1.49 28.93 -25.47
C LEU A 402 -0.67 29.33 -24.25
N PRO A 403 -1.27 29.40 -23.05
CA PRO A 403 -0.54 29.81 -21.85
C PRO A 403 0.47 28.73 -21.47
N LEU A 404 1.76 29.08 -21.49
CA LEU A 404 2.87 28.15 -21.39
C LEU A 404 2.78 27.35 -20.10
N LYS A 405 2.69 28.02 -18.96
CA LYS A 405 2.72 27.36 -17.64
C LYS A 405 1.49 26.46 -17.41
N PRO A 406 0.23 26.94 -17.54
CA PRO A 406 -0.95 26.10 -17.34
C PRO A 406 -1.00 24.87 -18.24
N VAL A 407 -0.61 25.00 -19.51
CA VAL A 407 -0.67 23.87 -20.45
C VAL A 407 0.35 22.79 -20.10
N PHE A 408 1.60 23.17 -19.82
CA PHE A 408 2.62 22.18 -19.47
C PHE A 408 2.36 21.55 -18.09
N GLN A 409 1.80 22.30 -17.14
CA GLN A 409 1.34 21.73 -15.86
C GLN A 409 0.17 20.76 -16.04
N ALA A 410 -0.78 21.08 -16.93
CA ALA A 410 -1.94 20.23 -17.20
C ALA A 410 -1.55 18.83 -17.72
N VAL A 411 -0.39 18.69 -18.36
CA VAL A 411 0.14 17.41 -18.86
C VAL A 411 1.17 16.77 -17.91
N GLY A 412 1.18 17.17 -16.63
CA GLY A 412 2.06 16.59 -15.62
C GLY A 412 3.49 17.15 -15.63
N GLY A 413 3.73 18.28 -16.31
CA GLY A 413 5.02 18.93 -16.39
C GLY A 413 5.31 19.92 -15.26
N SER A 414 6.59 20.13 -14.97
CA SER A 414 7.08 21.25 -14.15
C SER A 414 7.56 22.39 -15.04
N VAL A 415 7.39 23.63 -14.58
CA VAL A 415 7.81 24.84 -15.29
C VAL A 415 8.52 25.77 -14.30
N GLN A 416 9.79 26.05 -14.55
CA GLN A 416 10.60 26.98 -13.76
C GLN A 416 11.02 28.16 -14.64
N TYR A 417 10.79 29.39 -14.16
CA TYR A 417 11.26 30.58 -14.84
C TYR A 417 12.61 31.04 -14.26
N GLN A 418 13.58 31.25 -15.15
CA GLN A 418 14.91 31.76 -14.85
C GLN A 418 14.97 33.25 -15.22
N ALA A 419 14.85 34.11 -14.21
CA ALA A 419 14.80 35.56 -14.43
C ALA A 419 16.06 36.11 -15.10
N ALA A 420 17.25 35.61 -14.75
CA ALA A 420 18.53 36.08 -15.27
C ALA A 420 18.68 35.88 -16.78
N SER A 421 18.16 34.77 -17.32
CA SER A 421 18.25 34.41 -18.74
C SER A 421 16.94 34.66 -19.51
N LYS A 422 15.86 35.02 -18.81
CA LYS A 422 14.48 35.13 -19.32
C LYS A 422 14.02 33.83 -20.00
N THR A 423 14.31 32.71 -19.36
CA THR A 423 14.11 31.36 -19.89
C THR A 423 13.13 30.57 -19.04
N PHE A 424 12.24 29.83 -19.67
CA PHE A 424 11.39 28.82 -19.03
C PHE A 424 12.03 27.45 -19.23
N ASP A 425 12.41 26.81 -18.13
CA ASP A 425 12.84 25.42 -18.10
C ASP A 425 11.64 24.55 -17.77
N ILE A 426 11.34 23.59 -18.65
CA ILE A 426 10.14 22.77 -18.58
C ILE A 426 10.55 21.30 -18.59
N THR A 427 9.98 20.49 -17.71
CA THR A 427 10.19 19.04 -17.72
C THR A 427 8.85 18.32 -17.74
N VAL A 428 8.63 17.45 -18.74
CA VAL A 428 7.45 16.59 -18.87
C VAL A 428 7.93 15.15 -19.01
N GLY A 429 7.81 14.36 -17.95
CA GLY A 429 8.44 13.05 -17.89
C GLY A 429 9.95 13.16 -18.16
N GLU A 430 10.43 12.49 -19.20
CA GLU A 430 11.84 12.54 -19.63
C GLU A 430 12.15 13.71 -20.57
N THR A 431 11.12 14.40 -21.09
CA THR A 431 11.31 15.47 -22.07
C THR A 431 11.66 16.78 -21.37
N LYS A 432 12.82 17.35 -21.70
CA LYS A 432 13.30 18.64 -21.20
C LYS A 432 13.17 19.71 -22.28
N LEU A 433 12.51 20.81 -21.97
CA LEU A 433 12.39 21.95 -22.86
C LEU A 433 12.99 23.21 -22.23
N SER A 434 13.51 24.08 -23.08
CA SER A 434 13.97 25.42 -22.71
C SER A 434 13.41 26.44 -23.69
N VAL A 435 12.60 27.36 -23.19
CA VAL A 435 11.90 28.37 -24.00
C VAL A 435 12.30 29.75 -23.55
N LYS A 436 12.97 30.53 -24.40
CA LYS A 436 13.42 31.89 -24.07
C LYS A 436 12.40 32.93 -24.53
N ALA A 437 12.05 33.86 -23.65
CA ALA A 437 11.16 34.97 -23.99
C ALA A 437 11.74 35.81 -25.14
N GLY A 438 10.89 36.18 -26.11
CA GLY A 438 11.30 36.95 -27.29
C GLY A 438 12.10 36.18 -28.35
N SER A 439 12.38 34.88 -28.15
CA SER A 439 13.08 34.03 -29.11
C SER A 439 12.12 33.07 -29.81
N LYS A 440 12.26 32.89 -31.13
CA LYS A 440 11.54 31.81 -31.86
C LYS A 440 12.18 30.43 -31.65
N GLN A 441 13.40 30.39 -31.13
CA GLN A 441 14.12 29.14 -30.89
C GLN A 441 13.81 28.62 -29.48
N ALA A 442 13.30 27.39 -29.42
CA ALA A 442 13.23 26.59 -28.22
C ALA A 442 14.26 25.46 -28.30
N LYS A 443 14.63 24.87 -27.16
CA LYS A 443 15.41 23.62 -27.12
C LYS A 443 14.53 22.50 -26.58
N ILE A 444 14.58 21.32 -27.21
CA ILE A 444 13.91 20.09 -26.77
C ILE A 444 14.98 19.01 -26.69
N ASN A 445 15.23 18.47 -25.48
CA ASN A 445 16.30 17.52 -25.20
C ASN A 445 17.65 17.97 -25.77
N GLY A 446 17.95 19.27 -25.63
CA GLY A 446 19.18 19.91 -26.12
C GLY A 446 19.17 20.31 -27.61
N LYS A 447 18.24 19.79 -28.42
CA LYS A 447 18.13 20.12 -29.86
C LYS A 447 17.31 21.38 -30.08
N THR A 448 17.78 22.27 -30.94
CA THR A 448 17.07 23.52 -31.28
C THR A 448 15.88 23.25 -32.20
N VAL A 449 14.74 23.84 -31.90
CA VAL A 449 13.50 23.80 -32.69
C VAL A 449 12.97 25.22 -32.89
N ASN A 450 12.57 25.54 -34.11
CA ASN A 450 11.97 26.83 -34.46
C ASN A 450 10.44 26.79 -34.28
N MET A 451 9.91 27.65 -33.42
CA MET A 451 8.48 27.87 -33.22
C MET A 451 7.93 28.84 -34.28
N LYS A 452 6.65 28.69 -34.65
CA LYS A 452 5.97 29.62 -35.57
C LYS A 452 5.91 31.07 -35.05
N GLY A 453 5.78 31.25 -33.74
CA GLY A 453 5.75 32.55 -33.07
C GLY A 453 6.75 32.65 -31.90
N THR A 454 7.20 33.87 -31.59
CA THR A 454 7.95 34.15 -30.35
C THR A 454 7.00 34.10 -29.16
N PRO A 455 7.43 33.66 -27.96
CA PRO A 455 6.62 33.79 -26.75
C PRO A 455 6.20 35.25 -26.52
N ILE A 456 4.93 35.47 -26.19
CA ILE A 456 4.34 36.79 -25.98
C ILE A 456 3.78 36.91 -24.55
N GLN A 457 3.74 38.13 -24.02
CA GLN A 457 3.05 38.41 -22.77
C GLN A 457 1.60 38.81 -23.05
N ASN A 458 0.66 38.17 -22.37
CA ASN A 458 -0.75 38.50 -22.45
C ASN A 458 -1.37 38.36 -21.05
N LYS A 459 -1.95 39.44 -20.52
CA LYS A 459 -2.60 39.45 -19.19
C LYS A 459 -1.75 38.87 -18.05
N GLY A 460 -0.45 39.14 -18.06
CA GLY A 460 0.48 38.64 -17.05
C GLY A 460 0.93 37.19 -17.24
N GLU A 461 0.48 36.51 -18.29
CA GLU A 461 0.92 35.17 -18.65
C GLU A 461 1.81 35.18 -19.91
N THR A 462 2.83 34.33 -19.91
CA THR A 462 3.57 34.03 -21.14
C THR A 462 2.80 33.01 -21.97
N LEU A 463 2.39 33.43 -23.16
CA LEU A 463 1.82 32.53 -24.16
C LEU A 463 2.90 32.07 -25.13
N VAL A 464 2.84 30.81 -25.52
CA VAL A 464 3.75 30.19 -26.49
C VAL A 464 2.97 29.65 -27.68
N SER A 465 3.61 29.66 -28.85
CA SER A 465 3.02 29.11 -30.05
C SER A 465 2.69 27.63 -29.87
N ALA A 466 1.46 27.23 -30.20
CA ALA A 466 0.90 25.92 -29.85
C ALA A 466 1.66 24.76 -30.51
N ASP A 467 2.30 24.98 -31.66
CA ASP A 467 3.14 24.01 -32.37
C ASP A 467 4.30 23.48 -31.51
N LEU A 468 4.72 24.20 -30.47
CA LEU A 468 5.68 23.70 -29.49
C LEU A 468 5.19 22.40 -28.82
N LEU A 469 3.89 22.26 -28.56
CA LEU A 469 3.32 21.02 -28.00
C LEU A 469 3.38 19.86 -28.98
N THR A 470 3.18 20.14 -30.27
CA THR A 470 3.34 19.13 -31.32
C THR A 470 4.80 18.69 -31.41
N ALA A 471 5.74 19.63 -31.41
CA ALA A 471 7.17 19.33 -31.49
C ALA A 471 7.71 18.61 -30.24
N ALA A 472 7.21 18.96 -29.05
CA ALA A 472 7.71 18.41 -27.79
C ALA A 472 7.03 17.11 -27.37
N LEU A 473 5.71 17.00 -27.57
CA LEU A 473 4.88 15.94 -26.99
C LEU A 473 4.08 15.17 -28.05
N GLY A 474 4.22 15.48 -29.34
CA GLY A 474 3.44 14.85 -30.40
C GLY A 474 1.96 15.21 -30.38
N ALA A 475 1.59 16.32 -29.73
CA ALA A 475 0.20 16.74 -29.59
C ALA A 475 -0.45 17.05 -30.95
N LYS A 476 -1.67 16.55 -31.16
CA LYS A 476 -2.54 16.99 -32.26
C LYS A 476 -3.37 18.18 -31.80
N LEU A 477 -3.43 19.21 -32.63
CA LEU A 477 -4.01 20.50 -32.28
C LEU A 477 -5.14 20.83 -33.26
N LYS A 478 -6.30 21.23 -32.73
CA LYS A 478 -7.46 21.68 -33.51
C LYS A 478 -8.02 22.96 -32.92
N TRP A 479 -7.89 24.07 -33.67
CA TRP A 479 -8.52 25.33 -33.32
C TRP A 479 -9.95 25.38 -33.86
N ASP A 480 -10.90 25.79 -33.01
CA ASP A 480 -12.27 26.10 -33.37
C ASP A 480 -12.47 27.62 -33.25
N ALA A 481 -12.51 28.31 -34.39
CA ALA A 481 -12.66 29.75 -34.44
C ALA A 481 -14.06 30.22 -34.00
N SER A 482 -15.10 29.39 -34.14
CA SER A 482 -16.46 29.75 -33.73
C SER A 482 -16.59 29.81 -32.21
N LYS A 483 -15.93 28.87 -31.53
CA LYS A 483 -15.91 28.76 -30.07
C LYS A 483 -14.70 29.47 -29.42
N GLN A 484 -13.81 30.01 -30.24
CA GLN A 484 -12.52 30.57 -29.82
C GLN A 484 -11.78 29.61 -28.87
N GLN A 485 -11.56 28.36 -29.26
CA GLN A 485 -10.90 27.38 -28.39
C GLN A 485 -9.96 26.43 -29.14
N MET A 486 -8.92 25.98 -28.45
CA MET A 486 -7.98 24.95 -28.92
C MET A 486 -8.32 23.62 -28.25
N THR A 487 -8.55 22.59 -29.04
CA THR A 487 -8.53 21.20 -28.58
C THR A 487 -7.12 20.64 -28.76
N VAL A 488 -6.55 20.15 -27.66
CA VAL A 488 -5.24 19.48 -27.62
C VAL A 488 -5.47 17.99 -27.38
N THR A 489 -4.93 17.14 -28.24
CA THR A 489 -5.07 15.68 -28.16
C THR A 489 -3.70 15.02 -28.00
N LEU A 490 -3.57 14.15 -27.00
CA LEU A 490 -2.35 13.40 -26.64
C LEU A 490 -2.72 11.91 -26.51
N GLY A 491 -2.40 11.11 -27.53
CA GLY A 491 -2.90 9.72 -27.60
C GLY A 491 -4.44 9.69 -27.63
N ALA A 492 -5.06 8.91 -26.74
CA ALA A 492 -6.51 8.89 -26.54
C ALA A 492 -7.04 10.03 -25.64
N ALA A 493 -6.17 10.79 -24.97
CA ALA A 493 -6.56 11.87 -24.08
C ALA A 493 -6.77 13.19 -24.82
N GLN A 494 -7.68 14.02 -24.31
CA GLN A 494 -7.93 15.35 -24.85
C GLN A 494 -8.26 16.37 -23.75
N PHE A 495 -7.87 17.62 -23.98
CA PHE A 495 -8.30 18.76 -23.19
C PHE A 495 -8.49 20.00 -24.05
N VAL A 496 -9.19 20.98 -23.50
CA VAL A 496 -9.56 22.22 -24.20
C VAL A 496 -8.90 23.41 -23.51
N VAL A 497 -8.39 24.34 -24.32
CA VAL A 497 -7.96 25.67 -23.91
C VAL A 497 -8.85 26.70 -24.59
N LYS A 498 -9.71 27.36 -23.84
CA LYS A 498 -10.57 28.43 -24.31
C LYS A 498 -9.77 29.71 -24.49
N GLY A 499 -10.14 30.47 -25.49
CA GLY A 499 -9.72 31.84 -25.74
C GLY A 499 -10.84 32.81 -25.40
N GLU A 500 -10.56 34.09 -25.60
CA GLU A 500 -11.51 35.13 -25.24
C GLU A 500 -12.76 35.08 -26.13
N PRO A 501 -13.97 35.09 -25.56
CA PRO A 501 -15.18 35.22 -26.35
C PRO A 501 -15.17 36.58 -27.06
N LYS A 502 -15.49 36.59 -28.36
CA LYS A 502 -15.92 37.83 -29.01
C LYS A 502 -17.22 38.26 -28.30
N LYS A 503 -17.27 39.48 -27.77
CA LYS A 503 -18.47 40.06 -27.13
C LYS A 503 -19.70 39.77 -28.00
N ALA A 504 -20.56 38.90 -27.52
CA ALA A 504 -21.92 38.74 -28.02
C ALA A 504 -22.85 39.45 -27.04
N THR A 505 -23.62 40.40 -27.57
CA THR A 505 -24.71 41.13 -26.90
C THR A 505 -25.74 40.15 -26.33
N SER A 506 -25.86 40.10 -25.00
CA SER A 506 -26.88 39.34 -24.30
C SER A 506 -28.20 40.11 -24.30
N SER A 507 -29.20 39.59 -25.02
CA SER A 507 -30.61 39.92 -24.80
C SER A 507 -31.12 39.09 -23.61
N GLY A 508 -31.73 39.76 -22.64
CA GLY A 508 -32.32 39.15 -21.47
C GLY A 508 -33.65 38.47 -21.78
N ASN A 509 -33.99 37.45 -21.00
CA ASN A 509 -35.38 37.05 -20.85
C ASN A 509 -35.63 36.52 -19.43
N THR A 510 -36.58 37.15 -18.76
CA THR A 510 -37.13 36.81 -17.44
C THR A 510 -38.19 35.72 -17.57
N GLY A 511 -38.14 34.69 -16.73
CA GLY A 511 -39.10 33.58 -16.71
C GLY A 511 -39.87 33.44 -15.39
N SER A 512 -41.16 33.80 -15.46
CA SER A 512 -42.37 33.42 -14.71
C SER A 512 -42.30 32.53 -13.45
N ALA A 513 -43.01 32.95 -12.38
CA ALA A 513 -43.36 32.15 -11.20
C ALA A 513 -44.60 31.27 -11.46
N GLY A 514 -44.45 29.95 -11.32
CA GLY A 514 -45.56 28.98 -11.33
C GLY A 514 -46.06 28.67 -9.91
N LYS A 515 -47.37 28.44 -9.74
CA LYS A 515 -47.98 28.03 -8.47
C LYS A 515 -47.37 26.71 -7.96
N SER A 516 -46.90 26.68 -6.72
CA SER A 516 -46.40 25.46 -6.04
C SER A 516 -47.46 24.36 -5.99
N LYS A 517 -47.02 23.10 -6.14
CA LYS A 517 -47.87 21.91 -5.87
C LYS A 517 -48.01 21.63 -4.37
N MET A 518 -47.25 22.32 -3.52
CA MET A 518 -47.25 22.16 -2.06
C MET A 518 -48.08 23.26 -1.39
N SER A 519 -48.61 22.96 -0.21
CA SER A 519 -49.39 23.88 0.63
C SER A 519 -49.02 23.75 2.10
N SER A 520 -49.41 24.71 2.92
CA SER A 520 -49.02 24.78 4.33
C SER A 520 -50.24 25.03 5.21
N VAL A 521 -50.44 24.18 6.21
CA VAL A 521 -51.53 24.31 7.19
C VAL A 521 -50.97 24.47 8.61
N PRO A 522 -51.66 25.17 9.52
CA PRO A 522 -51.25 25.19 10.93
C PRO A 522 -51.19 23.77 11.50
N ALA A 523 -50.10 23.43 12.20
CA ALA A 523 -50.00 22.17 12.91
C ALA A 523 -50.82 22.23 14.21
N THR A 524 -51.39 21.09 14.60
CA THR A 524 -52.21 20.92 15.82
C THR A 524 -51.53 19.95 16.80
N GLY A 525 -52.05 19.85 18.02
CA GLY A 525 -51.53 18.93 19.05
C GLY A 525 -50.13 19.32 19.55
N SER A 526 -49.24 18.34 19.70
CA SER A 526 -47.87 18.52 20.23
C SER A 526 -46.96 19.40 19.38
N MET A 527 -47.36 19.70 18.14
CA MET A 527 -46.67 20.61 17.22
C MET A 527 -47.41 21.94 17.02
N ALA A 528 -48.36 22.30 17.91
CA ALA A 528 -49.04 23.59 17.86
C ALA A 528 -48.03 24.76 17.80
N GLY A 529 -48.26 25.71 16.88
CA GLY A 529 -47.32 26.82 16.61
C GLY A 529 -46.31 26.54 15.49
N TRP A 530 -46.26 25.31 14.95
CA TRP A 530 -45.55 24.98 13.72
C TRP A 530 -46.49 24.95 12.51
N ARG A 531 -45.92 24.91 11.30
CA ARG A 531 -46.68 24.67 10.07
C ARG A 531 -46.42 23.26 9.57
N LEU A 532 -47.45 22.58 9.10
CA LEU A 532 -47.35 21.27 8.46
C LEU A 532 -47.38 21.45 6.94
N LEU A 533 -46.33 20.98 6.27
CA LEU A 533 -46.24 20.99 4.82
C LEU A 533 -47.07 19.85 4.23
N LYS A 534 -47.78 20.16 3.14
CA LYS A 534 -48.72 19.29 2.43
C LYS A 534 -48.37 19.28 0.94
N GLY A 535 -48.63 18.17 0.26
CA GLY A 535 -48.38 17.98 -1.17
C GLY A 535 -46.93 17.58 -1.53
N HIS A 536 -46.08 17.23 -0.55
CA HIS A 536 -44.72 16.77 -0.81
C HIS A 536 -44.68 15.27 -1.18
N GLU A 537 -43.62 14.84 -1.87
CA GLU A 537 -43.49 13.48 -2.43
C GLU A 537 -43.59 12.35 -1.39
N TYR A 538 -43.30 12.66 -0.12
CA TYR A 538 -43.32 11.71 1.00
C TYR A 538 -44.55 11.82 1.92
N GLU A 539 -45.60 12.57 1.57
CA GLU A 539 -46.70 12.89 2.49
C GLU A 539 -47.45 11.66 3.04
N LYS A 540 -47.41 10.53 2.32
CA LYS A 540 -48.01 9.25 2.77
C LYS A 540 -47.18 8.53 3.83
N SER A 541 -45.93 8.94 4.06
CA SER A 541 -44.97 8.26 4.91
C SER A 541 -44.38 9.17 5.99
N LEU A 542 -44.28 10.47 5.73
CA LEU A 542 -43.69 11.46 6.64
C LEU A 542 -44.61 12.67 6.75
N ARG A 543 -44.72 13.22 7.96
CA ARG A 543 -45.17 14.60 8.17
C ARG A 543 -43.95 15.49 8.30
N ILE A 544 -43.90 16.55 7.50
CA ILE A 544 -42.85 17.57 7.56
C ILE A 544 -43.41 18.83 8.22
N TYR A 545 -42.96 19.11 9.43
CA TYR A 545 -43.27 20.34 10.15
C TYR A 545 -42.16 21.37 9.94
N TYR A 546 -42.52 22.65 9.87
CA TYR A 546 -41.55 23.72 9.77
C TYR A 546 -41.97 25.00 10.48
N GLN A 547 -40.98 25.83 10.81
CA GLN A 547 -41.11 27.22 11.21
C GLN A 547 -40.10 28.04 10.41
N TYR A 548 -40.55 29.19 9.90
CA TYR A 548 -39.68 30.14 9.24
C TYR A 548 -39.91 31.52 9.87
N LYS A 549 -38.93 31.99 10.64
CA LYS A 549 -38.99 33.25 11.38
C LYS A 549 -37.63 33.93 11.31
N ASN A 550 -37.60 35.24 11.04
CA ASN A 550 -36.37 36.05 10.97
C ASN A 550 -35.29 35.47 10.04
N GLY A 551 -35.69 34.85 8.91
CA GLY A 551 -34.76 34.24 7.96
C GLY A 551 -34.22 32.86 8.38
N ILE A 552 -34.59 32.34 9.55
CA ILE A 552 -34.16 31.03 10.05
C ILE A 552 -35.26 30.00 9.79
N LEU A 553 -34.92 28.93 9.06
CA LEU A 553 -35.78 27.78 8.82
C LEU A 553 -35.44 26.67 9.82
N SER A 554 -36.46 26.21 10.55
CA SER A 554 -36.39 25.02 11.39
C SER A 554 -37.37 23.97 10.86
N THR A 555 -36.93 22.73 10.73
CA THR A 555 -37.77 21.61 10.28
C THR A 555 -37.78 20.46 11.27
N LYS A 556 -38.90 19.74 11.35
CA LYS A 556 -39.05 18.51 12.13
C LYS A 556 -39.84 17.49 11.34
N THR A 557 -39.35 16.25 11.30
CA THR A 557 -40.02 15.15 10.59
C THR A 557 -40.66 14.19 11.59
N GLU A 558 -41.83 13.67 11.25
CA GLU A 558 -42.50 12.58 11.97
C GLU A 558 -42.79 11.46 10.97
N ASP A 559 -42.27 10.26 11.24
CA ASP A 559 -42.59 9.06 10.47
C ASP A 559 -43.98 8.55 10.86
N ILE A 560 -44.90 8.53 9.90
CA ILE A 560 -46.30 8.13 10.09
C ILE A 560 -46.59 6.75 9.49
N ARG A 561 -45.57 6.02 9.02
CA ARG A 561 -45.75 4.68 8.49
C ARG A 561 -46.16 3.72 9.60
N LYS A 562 -47.25 2.99 9.37
CA LYS A 562 -47.63 1.85 10.21
C LYS A 562 -46.77 0.64 9.84
N VAL A 563 -45.60 0.52 10.47
CA VAL A 563 -44.73 -0.64 10.31
C VAL A 563 -45.16 -1.72 11.32
N ASP A 564 -45.55 -2.90 10.82
CA ASP A 564 -45.76 -4.06 11.69
C ASP A 564 -44.41 -4.62 12.16
N LEU A 565 -43.99 -4.19 13.35
CA LEU A 565 -42.73 -4.58 13.96
C LEU A 565 -42.65 -6.07 14.33
N ASN A 566 -43.80 -6.76 14.43
CA ASN A 566 -43.86 -8.18 14.79
C ASN A 566 -43.88 -9.08 13.55
N LYS A 567 -43.97 -8.52 12.35
CA LYS A 567 -43.89 -9.26 11.09
C LYS A 567 -42.58 -10.04 11.02
N LYS A 568 -42.66 -11.34 10.74
CA LYS A 568 -41.49 -12.19 10.51
C LYS A 568 -40.91 -11.98 9.12
N VAL A 569 -39.60 -11.88 9.03
CA VAL A 569 -38.81 -11.70 7.81
C VAL A 569 -37.77 -12.80 7.75
N THR A 570 -37.79 -13.54 6.64
CA THR A 570 -36.80 -14.57 6.35
C THR A 570 -35.68 -13.97 5.51
N TRP A 571 -34.43 -14.12 5.93
CA TRP A 571 -33.26 -13.62 5.20
C TRP A 571 -32.13 -14.65 5.21
N THR A 572 -31.15 -14.49 4.32
CA THR A 572 -30.03 -15.44 4.19
C THR A 572 -28.71 -14.73 4.47
N ASP A 573 -27.92 -15.27 5.40
CA ASP A 573 -26.61 -14.71 5.74
C ASP A 573 -25.56 -14.96 4.63
N ASP A 574 -24.33 -14.54 4.86
CA ASP A 574 -23.24 -14.72 3.88
C ASP A 574 -22.77 -16.17 3.73
N TYR A 575 -23.17 -17.06 4.65
CA TYR A 575 -22.87 -18.49 4.63
C TYR A 575 -24.00 -19.32 4.03
N GLY A 576 -25.02 -18.67 3.47
CA GLY A 576 -26.18 -19.36 2.87
C GLY A 576 -27.20 -19.88 3.90
N ARG A 577 -27.08 -19.52 5.18
CA ARG A 577 -28.01 -19.97 6.23
C ARG A 577 -29.23 -19.06 6.27
N LYS A 578 -30.42 -19.67 6.37
CA LYS A 578 -31.68 -18.93 6.48
C LYS A 578 -31.99 -18.60 7.94
N HIS A 579 -32.29 -17.34 8.18
CA HIS A 579 -32.71 -16.79 9.47
C HIS A 579 -34.14 -16.29 9.38
N ILE A 580 -34.87 -16.35 10.49
CA ILE A 580 -36.23 -15.78 10.60
C ILE A 580 -36.23 -14.87 11.82
N ASN A 581 -36.40 -13.56 11.58
CA ASN A 581 -36.42 -12.53 12.62
C ASN A 581 -37.65 -11.66 12.49
N THR A 582 -38.06 -11.00 13.58
CA THR A 582 -39.08 -9.95 13.48
C THR A 582 -38.49 -8.69 12.84
N VAL A 583 -39.33 -7.84 12.22
CA VAL A 583 -38.90 -6.53 11.71
C VAL A 583 -38.22 -5.71 12.82
N ARG A 584 -38.70 -5.80 14.07
CA ARG A 584 -38.07 -5.16 15.23
C ARG A 584 -36.63 -5.60 15.44
N GLU A 585 -36.36 -6.91 15.41
CA GLU A 585 -35.01 -7.46 15.57
C GLU A 585 -34.08 -7.05 14.43
N ILE A 586 -34.59 -7.01 13.20
CA ILE A 586 -33.84 -6.58 12.03
C ILE A 586 -33.50 -5.07 12.12
N TYR A 587 -34.41 -4.24 12.61
CA TYR A 587 -34.13 -2.81 12.81
C TYR A 587 -33.04 -2.58 13.88
N SER A 588 -33.01 -3.39 14.94
CA SER A 588 -31.90 -3.39 15.90
C SER A 588 -30.57 -3.85 15.27
N LEU A 589 -30.60 -4.69 14.24
CA LEU A 589 -29.41 -5.05 13.48
C LEU A 589 -28.92 -3.89 12.60
N PHE A 590 -29.83 -3.06 12.09
CA PHE A 590 -29.48 -1.89 11.28
C PHE A 590 -28.81 -0.77 12.07
N THR A 591 -29.04 -0.68 13.38
CA THR A 591 -28.37 0.29 14.24
C THR A 591 -26.91 -0.05 14.53
N LEU A 592 -26.48 -1.31 14.30
CA LEU A 592 -25.08 -1.78 14.42
C LEU A 592 -24.23 -1.38 13.21
N SER A 593 -24.33 -0.12 12.79
CA SER A 593 -23.67 0.44 11.60
C SER A 593 -22.13 0.38 11.63
N ASN A 594 -21.53 0.08 12.78
CA ASN A 594 -20.08 -0.15 12.94
C ASN A 594 -19.66 -1.57 12.55
N GLU A 595 -20.59 -2.53 12.52
CA GLU A 595 -20.34 -3.94 12.18
C GLU A 595 -20.74 -4.28 10.74
N TYR A 596 -21.75 -3.59 10.20
CA TYR A 596 -22.30 -3.85 8.86
C TYR A 596 -22.39 -2.58 8.02
N THR A 597 -21.89 -2.64 6.78
CA THR A 597 -21.95 -1.50 5.84
C THR A 597 -23.37 -1.29 5.30
N SER A 598 -23.73 -0.05 4.96
CA SER A 598 -25.03 0.26 4.33
C SER A 598 -25.25 -0.49 3.01
N GLU A 599 -24.19 -0.72 2.22
CA GLU A 599 -24.28 -1.53 1.00
C GLU A 599 -24.63 -2.99 1.32
N TRP A 600 -24.01 -3.56 2.36
CA TRP A 600 -24.33 -4.91 2.81
C TRP A 600 -25.77 -5.02 3.31
N LEU A 601 -26.21 -4.08 4.14
CA LEU A 601 -27.57 -4.04 4.68
C LEU A 601 -28.61 -3.88 3.56
N HIS A 602 -28.32 -3.01 2.58
CA HIS A 602 -29.15 -2.87 1.38
C HIS A 602 -29.21 -4.15 0.56
N LYS A 603 -28.07 -4.81 0.32
CA LYS A 603 -28.02 -6.07 -0.42
C LYS A 603 -28.81 -7.18 0.28
N LYS A 604 -28.80 -7.24 1.61
CA LYS A 604 -29.45 -8.30 2.40
C LYS A 604 -30.94 -8.06 2.62
N PHE A 605 -31.34 -6.81 2.86
CA PHE A 605 -32.69 -6.48 3.32
C PHE A 605 -33.44 -5.54 2.36
N GLY A 606 -32.77 -4.99 1.35
CA GLY A 606 -33.33 -4.19 0.26
C GLY A 606 -34.26 -3.10 0.77
N LYS A 607 -35.50 -3.15 0.28
CA LYS A 607 -36.55 -2.20 0.63
C LYS A 607 -36.80 -2.08 2.14
N LEU A 608 -36.60 -3.14 2.93
CA LEU A 608 -36.77 -3.07 4.39
C LEU A 608 -35.72 -2.17 5.05
N TYR A 609 -34.48 -2.16 4.52
CA TYR A 609 -33.42 -1.27 4.97
C TYR A 609 -33.60 0.16 4.44
N GLU A 610 -34.02 0.32 3.18
CA GLU A 610 -34.39 1.63 2.61
C GLU A 610 -35.54 2.27 3.40
N ASP A 611 -36.57 1.48 3.72
CA ASP A 611 -37.70 1.92 4.51
C ASP A 611 -37.20 2.35 5.89
N TRP A 612 -36.35 1.58 6.57
CA TRP A 612 -35.81 1.98 7.87
C TRP A 612 -35.03 3.33 7.82
N LEU A 613 -34.29 3.60 6.74
CA LEU A 613 -33.54 4.85 6.55
C LEU A 613 -34.39 6.07 6.14
N LEU A 614 -35.65 5.88 5.72
CA LEU A 614 -36.44 6.92 5.07
C LEU A 614 -36.61 8.19 5.93
N SER A 615 -36.75 8.07 7.25
CA SER A 615 -36.93 9.24 8.13
C SER A 615 -35.63 10.03 8.37
N SER A 616 -34.45 9.43 8.16
CA SER A 616 -33.14 10.06 8.36
C SER A 616 -32.50 10.57 7.06
N LEU A 617 -32.90 10.05 5.90
CA LEU A 617 -32.38 10.47 4.59
C LEU A 617 -33.18 11.58 3.90
N VAL A 618 -34.44 11.81 4.29
CA VAL A 618 -35.25 12.86 3.67
C VAL A 618 -34.79 14.24 4.16
N ASP A 619 -34.20 15.00 3.24
CA ASP A 619 -33.85 16.41 3.44
C ASP A 619 -35.10 17.28 3.46
N ALA A 620 -35.76 17.30 4.61
CA ALA A 620 -36.98 18.05 4.84
C ALA A 620 -36.76 19.57 4.72
N ALA A 621 -35.55 20.06 5.01
CA ALA A 621 -35.20 21.47 4.88
C ALA A 621 -35.27 21.90 3.41
N ARG A 622 -34.62 21.15 2.50
CA ARG A 622 -34.66 21.43 1.06
C ARG A 622 -36.07 21.44 0.48
N ILE A 623 -36.94 20.52 0.92
CA ILE A 623 -38.33 20.44 0.45
C ILE A 623 -39.12 21.67 0.92
N VAL A 624 -38.92 22.12 2.16
CA VAL A 624 -39.59 23.31 2.70
C VAL A 624 -39.03 24.59 2.06
N GLU A 625 -37.73 24.68 1.80
CA GLU A 625 -37.13 25.79 1.07
C GLU A 625 -37.72 25.94 -0.33
N GLN A 626 -37.85 24.83 -1.06
CA GLN A 626 -38.49 24.82 -2.37
C GLN A 626 -39.92 25.39 -2.27
N TYR A 627 -40.72 24.94 -1.31
CA TYR A 627 -42.07 25.50 -1.08
C TYR A 627 -42.06 27.00 -0.76
N LEU A 628 -41.15 27.44 0.13
CA LEU A 628 -41.06 28.85 0.52
C LEU A 628 -40.59 29.74 -0.65
N GLN A 629 -39.72 29.24 -1.52
CA GLN A 629 -39.28 29.94 -2.74
C GLN A 629 -40.39 30.01 -3.79
N GLU A 630 -41.09 28.90 -4.07
CA GLU A 630 -42.20 28.84 -5.02
C GLU A 630 -43.40 29.70 -4.57
N THR A 631 -43.57 29.93 -3.26
CA THR A 631 -44.62 30.80 -2.70
C THR A 631 -44.16 32.22 -2.41
N GLY A 632 -42.91 32.57 -2.73
CA GLY A 632 -42.36 33.91 -2.52
C GLY A 632 -42.13 34.30 -1.06
N GLN A 633 -42.23 33.37 -0.12
CA GLN A 633 -41.98 33.59 1.32
C GLN A 633 -40.48 33.58 1.65
N MET A 634 -39.67 32.97 0.78
CA MET A 634 -38.20 33.01 0.82
C MET A 634 -37.72 33.50 -0.55
N PRO A 635 -36.75 34.44 -0.62
CA PRO A 635 -36.17 34.83 -1.90
C PRO A 635 -35.61 33.59 -2.62
N SER A 636 -35.89 33.45 -3.91
CA SER A 636 -35.23 32.44 -4.74
C SER A 636 -33.74 32.79 -4.75
N TYR A 637 -32.92 31.94 -4.16
CA TYR A 637 -31.49 31.98 -4.41
C TYR A 637 -31.31 31.64 -5.88
N ALA A 638 -31.11 32.64 -6.74
CA ALA A 638 -30.54 32.39 -8.06
C ALA A 638 -29.23 31.62 -7.80
N PRO A 639 -29.07 30.38 -8.28
CA PRO A 639 -27.87 29.62 -8.01
C PRO A 639 -26.76 30.22 -8.86
N ASN A 640 -26.04 31.20 -8.31
CA ASN A 640 -24.65 31.46 -8.72
C ASN A 640 -23.70 30.42 -8.10
N VAL A 641 -24.22 29.31 -7.57
CA VAL A 641 -23.44 28.18 -7.10
C VAL A 641 -24.15 26.89 -7.54
N THR A 642 -23.71 26.33 -8.67
CA THR A 642 -23.79 24.88 -8.85
C THR A 642 -22.75 24.30 -7.90
N LEU A 643 -23.18 23.56 -6.87
CA LEU A 643 -22.25 22.75 -6.08
C LEU A 643 -21.62 21.72 -7.02
N THR A 644 -20.43 22.02 -7.54
CA THR A 644 -19.49 20.98 -7.93
C THR A 644 -18.96 20.33 -6.65
N PRO A 645 -18.40 19.11 -6.68
CA PRO A 645 -17.92 18.35 -5.51
C PRO A 645 -16.85 19.03 -4.62
N ASP A 646 -16.56 20.30 -4.87
CA ASP A 646 -15.45 21.08 -4.33
C ASP A 646 -15.92 22.29 -3.50
N ALA A 647 -17.14 22.29 -2.96
CA ALA A 647 -17.56 23.34 -2.05
C ALA A 647 -16.90 23.14 -0.66
N VAL A 648 -15.97 24.03 -0.33
CA VAL A 648 -15.34 24.11 1.00
C VAL A 648 -16.25 24.93 1.92
N PHE A 649 -16.58 24.38 3.08
CA PHE A 649 -17.25 25.11 4.15
C PHE A 649 -16.21 25.94 4.91
N GLU A 650 -16.34 27.27 4.90
CA GLU A 650 -15.68 28.12 5.89
C GLU A 650 -16.58 28.17 7.14
N TYR A 651 -16.04 27.71 8.26
CA TYR A 651 -16.61 28.00 9.58
C TYR A 651 -15.93 29.27 10.12
N GLU A 652 -16.73 30.24 10.54
CA GLU A 652 -16.27 31.25 11.52
C GLU A 652 -16.12 30.63 12.91
#